data_AF-A0A7Z9QRP8-F1
#
_entry.id   AF-A0A7Z9QRP8-F1
#
_cell.length_a   1.000
_cell.length_b   1.000
_cell.length_c   1.000
_cell.angle_alpha   90.00
_cell.angle_beta   90.00
_cell.angle_gamma   90.00
#
_symmetry.space_group_name_H-M   'P 1'
#
loop_
_entity.id
_entity.type
_entity.pdbx_description
1 polymer ?
#
loop_
_entity_poly.entity_id
_entity_poly.type
_entity_poly.pdbx_seq_one_letter_code
_entity_poly.pdbx_strand_id
1 'polypeptide(L)'
;ATKTLIQMGTKVTPYLLEVLQAEPLPFQSQALLSQHWGRLRAAHCLSQLNYGDIVGLLTREIERDPHPTMQHIYAIYLTRHDLKQSIQALVTNLKKANYTLPDIIITLKNINNPLAIPMLKPLLTTEKPRLKLAAAEILIHLGDTSGANLLLSQKEDENLRLATALLLSDEHLESILPILKNGLNHREAKTRLKIINKLADLGQTNFIISTKDKFLLLLDMLEQEPNAWERGTDLFLKEIPKPADEIIEMIGHPDGYDPSGTTKLRQAVIDRWRRRLNTEGIKWLKGLNPPQIITGNQRATIGKIEISNQDIDMGNHFCLTGQNAYLLGAMDGSFPPVGRFLGDEGGFWTPPTKLLDGFVVTVNEKGQSNWQLDNCTNFQHQFSHNEFLFEKPDLIVRRRDFVIENQPGFFSQLTIRNPENKRRKITLHLQSQINIRPAWRSGLANDIDIINYQEGQVRAEDESKKGEGLIFGSATSPSEYKLGGNLATLSYHLELPAKGETSISFLFFKFSPGKSNKEFLEIFHKQNKLLKQKIQIYQDIAFSGVQFNCSDPEVTNAFILAKLNLHMLRFDLRPNLPDLVFLAGYPNYARVFGCDSFYSTPGANSIGFSDTVAGVLKTLADSRENPHGVPSGPVPHEIATSNRLIGIANSQEPPQFIWACWQHFRWTGDQQFLRQIYPICQQSISFLQNHRNMDKDGYVEGNGLIEAPGAGGKTLEATCYLYAAYTSLAEMSLALGHKEEFGDYREKADRLKKNFNRQWWNEKEQMWATALEADGKQRMKNFWSVVFPMETRLADPEKAIIVLKRIQQEWVNQWGGVHTRQEDISQQGSGVVTSNLFGLVGFQYGLAEFGWQMVKSASLAPKQDRMPGGFVEVIPPGKSNFIQLWSVGPFIDMLVQGLGGIEPNADQNKVIISPSLPSGLSELSFERLQMGEHTFSFSHRRREEMIETVIRHHQGSVPLEVRFCIKNEDINTMLVDGQEVTTTVNRHPTLGYIESALNITVPVGAIKKVVRQLTSAN
;
A
#
# COMPACT_ATOMS: atom_id res chain seq x y z
N ALA A 1 -1.27 10.01 36.09
CA ALA A 1 -0.03 10.19 36.87
C ALA A 1 1.21 9.98 36.00
N THR A 2 1.70 8.76 35.75
CA THR A 2 2.93 8.52 34.95
C THR A 2 2.87 9.13 33.55
N LYS A 3 1.77 8.90 32.80
CA LYS A 3 1.56 9.53 31.48
C LYS A 3 1.58 11.07 31.56
N THR A 4 0.91 11.63 32.57
CA THR A 4 0.86 13.07 32.84
C THR A 4 2.24 13.64 33.15
N LEU A 5 3.05 12.96 33.98
CA LEU A 5 4.40 13.38 34.32
C LEU A 5 5.34 13.34 33.11
N ILE A 6 5.23 12.31 32.26
CA ILE A 6 5.99 12.22 31.01
C ILE A 6 5.59 13.37 30.06
N GLN A 7 4.30 13.70 29.98
CA GLN A 7 3.80 14.83 29.17
C GLN A 7 4.30 16.20 29.67
N MET A 8 4.55 16.34 30.98
CA MET A 8 5.12 17.57 31.55
C MET A 8 6.61 17.77 31.18
N GLY A 9 7.25 16.78 30.55
CA GLY A 9 8.59 16.89 29.97
C GLY A 9 9.70 17.06 31.01
N THR A 10 10.79 17.74 30.64
CA THR A 10 11.97 17.91 31.50
C THR A 10 11.72 18.75 32.76
N LYS A 11 10.59 19.47 32.83
CA LYS A 11 10.21 20.28 34.01
C LYS A 11 9.98 19.44 35.26
N VAL A 12 9.59 18.16 35.11
CA VAL A 12 9.40 17.27 36.26
C VAL A 12 10.69 16.59 36.72
N THR A 13 11.76 16.62 35.92
CA THR A 13 13.01 15.91 36.21
C THR A 13 13.57 16.15 37.61
N PRO A 14 13.63 17.40 38.16
CA PRO A 14 14.14 17.61 39.52
C PRO A 14 13.33 16.88 40.60
N TYR A 15 12.00 16.88 40.47
CA TYR A 15 11.10 16.19 41.40
C TYR A 15 11.19 14.67 41.28
N LEU A 16 11.36 14.15 40.06
CA LEU A 16 11.56 12.71 39.84
C LEU A 16 12.91 12.25 40.41
N LEU A 17 13.96 13.07 40.30
CA LEU A 17 15.26 12.80 40.93
C LEU A 17 15.17 12.85 42.45
N GLU A 18 14.42 13.79 43.02
CA GLU A 18 14.17 13.90 44.47
C GLU A 18 13.54 12.61 45.03
N VAL A 19 12.57 12.01 44.32
CA VAL A 19 11.97 10.71 44.70
C VAL A 19 13.01 9.59 44.80
N LEU A 20 14.08 9.65 43.99
CA LEU A 20 15.15 8.64 43.96
C LEU A 20 16.30 8.94 44.94
N GLN A 21 16.39 10.16 45.47
CA GLN A 21 17.42 10.54 46.46
C GLN A 21 17.24 9.79 47.78
N ALA A 22 15.99 9.58 48.23
CA ALA A 22 15.68 8.82 49.43
C ALA A 22 16.35 7.44 49.42
N GLU A 23 16.79 6.96 50.58
CA GLU A 23 17.34 5.60 50.69
C GLU A 23 16.27 4.55 50.34
N PRO A 24 16.61 3.53 49.55
CA PRO A 24 15.72 2.41 49.33
C PRO A 24 15.30 1.76 50.64
N LEU A 25 14.06 1.31 50.71
CA LEU A 25 13.57 0.58 51.87
C LEU A 25 14.35 -0.72 52.04
N PRO A 26 14.61 -1.17 53.29
CA PRO A 26 15.18 -2.48 53.53
C PRO A 26 14.24 -3.57 52.97
N PHE A 27 14.83 -4.62 52.41
CA PHE A 27 14.07 -5.76 51.90
C PHE A 27 13.40 -6.52 53.06
N GLN A 28 12.08 -6.38 53.19
CA GLN A 28 11.28 -7.01 54.26
C GLN A 28 10.39 -8.16 53.74
N SER A 29 9.85 -8.03 52.54
CA SER A 29 8.97 -9.05 51.92
C SER A 29 9.02 -8.93 50.39
N GLN A 30 8.41 -9.89 49.69
CA GLN A 30 8.31 -9.87 48.22
C GLN A 30 7.37 -8.77 47.70
N ALA A 31 6.50 -8.21 48.54
CA ALA A 31 5.50 -7.25 48.13
C ALA A 31 6.10 -5.85 47.98
N LEU A 32 5.89 -5.25 46.80
CA LEU A 32 6.26 -3.86 46.55
C LEU A 32 5.29 -2.91 47.26
N LEU A 33 5.79 -2.24 48.29
CA LEU A 33 5.11 -1.12 48.96
C LEU A 33 4.96 0.10 48.04
N SER A 34 4.07 1.03 48.42
CA SER A 34 3.78 2.27 47.66
C SER A 34 5.04 3.09 47.32
N GLN A 35 6.03 3.11 48.22
CA GLN A 35 7.29 3.82 48.04
C GLN A 35 8.16 3.19 46.93
N HIS A 36 8.20 1.86 46.84
CA HIS A 36 8.85 1.15 45.72
C HIS A 36 8.22 1.53 44.38
N TRP A 37 6.87 1.52 44.31
CA TRP A 37 6.16 1.94 43.10
C TRP A 37 6.40 3.41 42.74
N GLY A 38 6.54 4.29 43.73
CA GLY A 38 6.94 5.68 43.53
C GLY A 38 8.30 5.78 42.83
N ARG A 39 9.31 5.08 43.34
CA ARG A 39 10.66 5.03 42.76
C ARG A 39 10.67 4.43 41.35
N LEU A 40 10.00 3.29 41.13
CA LEU A 40 9.89 2.68 39.80
C LEU A 40 9.23 3.60 38.79
N ARG A 41 8.17 4.32 39.19
CA ARG A 41 7.51 5.28 38.30
C ARG A 41 8.40 6.48 38.01
N ALA A 42 9.16 6.96 38.99
CA ALA A 42 10.13 8.04 38.78
C ALA A 42 11.23 7.63 37.81
N ALA A 43 11.87 6.47 38.04
CA ALA A 43 12.89 5.92 37.14
C ALA A 43 12.34 5.62 35.74
N HIS A 44 11.11 5.10 35.64
CA HIS A 44 10.44 4.90 34.36
C HIS A 44 10.20 6.22 33.62
N CYS A 45 9.70 7.26 34.30
CA CYS A 45 9.53 8.58 33.70
C CYS A 45 10.86 9.15 33.23
N LEU A 46 11.91 9.10 34.05
CA LEU A 46 13.26 9.55 33.68
C LEU A 46 13.82 8.76 32.49
N SER A 47 13.56 7.46 32.44
CA SER A 47 13.91 6.58 31.31
C SER A 47 13.14 6.93 30.03
N GLN A 48 11.86 7.28 30.12
CA GLN A 48 11.07 7.75 28.97
C GLN A 48 11.42 9.18 28.53
N LEU A 49 11.93 10.01 29.45
CA LEU A 49 12.36 11.37 29.19
C LEU A 49 13.83 11.48 28.72
N ASN A 50 14.52 10.34 28.53
CA ASN A 50 15.95 10.28 28.17
C ASN A 50 16.83 11.19 29.05
N TYR A 51 16.67 11.09 30.38
CA TYR A 51 17.53 11.82 31.31
C TYR A 51 19.02 11.56 31.00
N GLY A 52 19.84 12.62 30.95
CA GLY A 52 21.21 12.55 30.41
C GLY A 52 22.15 11.56 31.11
N ASP A 53 21.89 11.23 32.38
CA ASP A 53 22.61 10.21 33.16
C ASP A 53 21.71 9.01 33.49
N ILE A 54 20.76 8.66 32.62
CA ILE A 54 19.80 7.56 32.90
C ILE A 54 20.51 6.21 33.06
N VAL A 55 21.54 5.92 32.25
CA VAL A 55 22.31 4.69 32.35
C VAL A 55 23.01 4.61 33.71
N GLY A 56 23.74 5.67 34.11
CA GLY A 56 24.41 5.73 35.40
C GLY A 56 23.44 5.67 36.58
N LEU A 57 22.28 6.32 36.47
CA LEU A 57 21.21 6.28 37.47
C LEU A 57 20.62 4.88 37.62
N LEU A 58 20.21 4.22 36.53
CA LEU A 58 19.62 2.89 36.59
C LEU A 58 20.63 1.85 37.09
N THR A 59 21.89 1.91 36.65
CA THR A 59 22.95 1.03 37.14
C THR A 59 23.17 1.21 38.64
N ARG A 60 23.21 2.46 39.12
CA ARG A 60 23.31 2.77 40.56
C ARG A 60 22.12 2.23 41.34
N GLU A 61 20.90 2.37 40.83
CA GLU A 61 19.69 1.89 41.50
C GLU A 61 19.60 0.34 41.49
N ILE A 62 20.11 -0.33 40.47
CA ILE A 62 20.25 -1.81 40.44
C ILE A 62 21.19 -2.29 41.55
N GLU A 63 22.25 -1.53 41.86
CA GLU A 63 23.20 -1.87 42.93
C GLU A 63 22.69 -1.47 44.32
N ARG A 64 22.04 -0.31 44.42
CA ARG A 64 21.62 0.32 45.68
C ARG A 64 20.33 -0.27 46.25
N ASP A 65 19.37 -0.64 45.42
CA ASP A 65 18.06 -1.11 45.88
C ASP A 65 18.14 -2.57 46.37
N PRO A 66 17.82 -2.89 47.64
CA PRO A 66 17.97 -4.25 48.16
C PRO A 66 16.85 -5.20 47.69
N HIS A 67 15.78 -4.68 47.06
CA HIS A 67 14.63 -5.49 46.66
C HIS A 67 14.83 -6.14 45.28
N PRO A 68 14.85 -7.49 45.17
CA PRO A 68 15.14 -8.18 43.91
C PRO A 68 14.25 -7.79 42.71
N THR A 69 12.94 -7.58 42.92
CA THR A 69 12.03 -7.11 41.87
C THR A 69 12.36 -5.70 41.37
N MET A 70 12.84 -4.81 42.25
CA MET A 70 13.26 -3.47 41.86
C MET A 70 14.49 -3.54 40.95
N GLN A 71 15.51 -4.29 41.37
CA GLN A 71 16.72 -4.54 40.58
C GLN A 71 16.39 -5.12 39.20
N HIS A 72 15.41 -6.04 39.13
CA HIS A 72 14.95 -6.65 37.88
C HIS A 72 14.27 -5.62 36.95
N ILE A 73 13.33 -4.83 37.47
CA ILE A 73 12.59 -3.84 36.68
C ILE A 73 13.51 -2.71 36.19
N TYR A 74 14.47 -2.25 37.02
CA TYR A 74 15.48 -1.29 36.56
C TYR A 74 16.34 -1.85 35.43
N ALA A 75 16.72 -3.12 35.50
CA ALA A 75 17.45 -3.77 34.40
C ALA A 75 16.59 -3.85 33.12
N ILE A 76 15.27 -4.06 33.22
CA ILE A 76 14.35 -3.96 32.08
C ILE A 76 14.35 -2.54 31.51
N TYR A 77 14.26 -1.50 32.33
CA TYR A 77 14.31 -0.12 31.84
C TYR A 77 15.63 0.21 31.15
N LEU A 78 16.73 -0.41 31.57
CA LEU A 78 18.06 -0.24 30.99
C LEU A 78 18.17 -0.85 29.58
N THR A 79 17.31 -1.81 29.19
CA THR A 79 17.35 -2.44 27.85
C THR A 79 17.25 -1.42 26.71
N ARG A 80 16.53 -0.32 26.92
CA ARG A 80 16.32 0.77 25.95
C ARG A 80 17.53 1.70 25.79
N HIS A 81 18.45 1.67 26.75
CA HIS A 81 19.56 2.64 26.85
C HIS A 81 20.93 1.99 26.75
N ASP A 82 21.12 0.82 27.37
CA ASP A 82 22.33 0.00 27.28
C ASP A 82 21.99 -1.49 27.43
N LEU A 83 21.81 -2.15 26.28
CA LEU A 83 21.43 -3.57 26.23
C LEU A 83 22.48 -4.48 26.87
N LYS A 84 23.78 -4.17 26.74
CA LYS A 84 24.86 -5.01 27.28
C LYS A 84 24.89 -4.95 28.81
N GLN A 85 24.77 -3.75 29.39
CA GLN A 85 24.69 -3.60 30.85
C GLN A 85 23.40 -4.20 31.41
N SER A 86 22.27 -4.06 30.70
CA SER A 86 21.02 -4.71 31.09
C SER A 86 21.16 -6.23 31.16
N ILE A 87 21.72 -6.87 30.12
CA ILE A 87 21.98 -8.32 30.11
C ILE A 87 22.93 -8.72 31.23
N GLN A 88 24.00 -7.94 31.46
CA GLN A 88 24.94 -8.20 32.56
C GLN A 88 24.24 -8.13 33.93
N ALA A 89 23.39 -7.14 34.16
CA ALA A 89 22.61 -7.00 35.39
C ALA A 89 21.62 -8.14 35.57
N LEU A 90 20.90 -8.54 34.51
CA LEU A 90 19.97 -9.67 34.52
C LEU A 90 20.67 -10.99 34.83
N VAL A 91 21.82 -11.27 34.21
CA VAL A 91 22.61 -12.48 34.50
C VAL A 91 23.21 -12.44 35.91
N THR A 92 23.65 -11.28 36.40
CA THR A 92 24.09 -11.12 37.79
C THR A 92 22.94 -11.38 38.78
N ASN A 93 21.74 -10.87 38.50
CA ASN A 93 20.55 -11.14 39.31
C ASN A 93 20.11 -12.61 39.22
N LEU A 94 20.27 -13.25 38.05
CA LEU A 94 20.06 -14.68 37.87
C LEU A 94 20.93 -15.49 38.85
N LYS A 95 22.22 -15.16 38.97
CA LYS A 95 23.18 -15.82 39.88
C LYS A 95 22.77 -15.78 41.36
N LYS A 96 22.03 -14.74 41.76
CA LYS A 96 21.52 -14.61 43.14
C LYS A 96 20.46 -15.67 43.46
N ALA A 97 19.77 -16.21 42.44
CA ALA A 97 18.77 -17.28 42.55
C ALA A 97 17.64 -16.97 43.55
N ASN A 98 17.17 -15.72 43.55
CA ASN A 98 16.07 -15.23 44.39
C ASN A 98 14.69 -15.59 43.81
N TYR A 99 13.60 -15.14 44.44
CA TYR A 99 12.23 -15.44 44.02
C TYR A 99 11.82 -14.87 42.65
N THR A 100 12.59 -13.91 42.09
CA THR A 100 12.40 -13.34 40.74
C THR A 100 13.04 -14.18 39.63
N LEU A 101 13.58 -15.36 39.96
CA LEU A 101 14.23 -16.25 39.00
C LEU A 101 13.37 -16.53 37.74
N PRO A 102 12.05 -16.84 37.85
CA PRO A 102 11.21 -17.05 36.68
C PRO A 102 11.12 -15.81 35.76
N ASP A 103 10.98 -14.62 36.35
CA ASP A 103 10.85 -13.36 35.60
C ASP A 103 12.14 -13.02 34.83
N ILE A 104 13.30 -13.32 35.42
CA ILE A 104 14.60 -13.11 34.78
C ILE A 104 14.78 -14.08 33.61
N ILE A 105 14.38 -15.34 33.75
CA ILE A 105 14.43 -16.33 32.65
C ILE A 105 13.56 -15.86 31.48
N ILE A 106 12.31 -15.48 31.75
CA ILE A 106 11.38 -14.97 30.73
C ILE A 106 11.96 -13.72 30.05
N THR A 107 12.50 -12.79 30.84
CA THR A 107 13.06 -11.55 30.30
C THR A 107 14.27 -11.79 29.41
N LEU A 108 15.21 -12.65 29.81
CA LEU A 108 16.39 -12.97 29.00
C LEU A 108 16.01 -13.72 27.71
N LYS A 109 15.01 -14.59 27.75
CA LYS A 109 14.46 -15.23 26.55
C LYS A 109 13.80 -14.22 25.62
N ASN A 110 13.00 -13.28 26.16
CA ASN A 110 12.35 -12.24 25.36
C ASN A 110 13.35 -11.25 24.75
N ILE A 111 14.47 -10.96 25.44
CA ILE A 111 15.58 -10.16 24.90
C ILE A 111 16.25 -10.90 23.72
N ASN A 112 16.30 -12.24 23.77
CA ASN A 112 16.80 -13.12 22.72
C ASN A 112 18.13 -12.66 22.07
N ASN A 113 19.15 -12.38 22.89
CA ASN A 113 20.40 -11.80 22.41
C ASN A 113 21.63 -12.69 22.72
N PRO A 114 22.47 -13.03 21.72
CA PRO A 114 23.67 -13.86 21.90
C PRO A 114 24.70 -13.33 22.92
N LEU A 115 24.67 -12.03 23.27
CA LEU A 115 25.55 -11.44 24.28
C LEU A 115 25.44 -12.12 25.66
N ALA A 116 24.30 -12.76 25.96
CA ALA A 116 24.11 -13.49 27.21
C ALA A 116 24.86 -14.84 27.25
N ILE A 117 25.14 -15.45 26.10
CA ILE A 117 25.75 -16.79 26.00
C ILE A 117 27.07 -16.91 26.79
N PRO A 118 28.10 -16.06 26.58
CA PRO A 118 29.36 -16.19 27.33
C PRO A 118 29.19 -15.97 28.84
N MET A 119 28.17 -15.23 29.27
CA MET A 119 27.90 -14.98 30.69
C MET A 119 27.14 -16.13 31.37
N LEU A 120 26.36 -16.89 30.59
CA LEU A 120 25.53 -18.00 31.05
C LEU A 120 26.28 -19.34 31.04
N LYS A 121 27.19 -19.57 30.08
CA LYS A 121 27.98 -20.82 29.98
C LYS A 121 28.65 -21.25 31.29
N PRO A 122 29.33 -20.37 32.05
CA PRO A 122 29.95 -20.74 33.32
C PRO A 122 28.95 -21.22 34.38
N LEU A 123 27.66 -20.90 34.23
CA LEU A 123 26.62 -21.33 35.18
C LEU A 123 26.20 -22.78 34.99
N LEU A 124 26.57 -23.42 33.88
CA LEU A 124 26.30 -24.84 33.67
C LEU A 124 27.12 -25.76 34.58
N THR A 125 28.21 -25.27 35.19
CA THR A 125 29.06 -26.04 36.12
C THR A 125 28.82 -25.71 37.58
N THR A 126 27.81 -24.89 37.90
CA THR A 126 27.47 -24.55 39.30
C THR A 126 26.85 -25.73 40.05
N GLU A 127 27.10 -25.80 41.36
CA GLU A 127 26.47 -26.80 42.25
C GLU A 127 25.00 -26.49 42.55
N LYS A 128 24.51 -25.27 42.25
CA LYS A 128 23.13 -24.84 42.49
C LYS A 128 22.18 -25.40 41.41
N PRO A 129 21.33 -26.40 41.68
CA PRO A 129 20.57 -27.10 40.64
C PRO A 129 19.59 -26.21 39.87
N ARG A 130 18.87 -25.31 40.58
CA ARG A 130 17.91 -24.37 39.96
C ARG A 130 18.58 -23.37 39.02
N LEU A 131 19.76 -22.88 39.39
CA LEU A 131 20.52 -21.92 38.59
C LEU A 131 21.11 -22.59 37.34
N LYS A 132 21.63 -23.81 37.51
CA LYS A 132 22.14 -24.66 36.45
C LYS A 132 21.07 -24.92 35.38
N LEU A 133 19.85 -25.24 35.82
CA LEU A 133 18.70 -25.48 34.94
C LEU A 133 18.26 -24.22 34.20
N ALA A 134 18.13 -23.09 34.91
CA ALA A 134 17.77 -21.80 34.32
C ALA A 134 18.76 -21.35 33.24
N ALA A 135 20.07 -21.51 33.48
CA ALA A 135 21.09 -21.18 32.50
C ALA A 135 21.01 -22.06 31.25
N ALA A 136 20.79 -23.37 31.42
CA ALA A 136 20.59 -24.30 30.31
C ALA A 136 19.36 -23.93 29.47
N GLU A 137 18.25 -23.57 30.12
CA GLU A 137 17.01 -23.20 29.44
C GLU A 137 17.16 -21.94 28.58
N ILE A 138 17.87 -20.92 29.08
CA ILE A 138 18.14 -19.69 28.32
C ILE A 138 19.11 -19.97 27.17
N LEU A 139 20.19 -20.72 27.41
CA LEU A 139 21.18 -21.05 26.37
C LEU A 139 20.55 -21.77 25.18
N ILE A 140 19.69 -22.77 25.44
CA ILE A 140 19.01 -23.53 24.40
C ILE A 140 18.07 -22.63 23.58
N HIS A 141 17.39 -21.68 24.23
CA HIS A 141 16.57 -20.69 23.53
C HIS A 141 17.40 -19.75 22.63
N LEU A 142 18.63 -19.43 23.04
CA LEU A 142 19.58 -18.61 22.28
C LEU A 142 20.33 -19.39 21.18
N GLY A 143 20.01 -20.67 20.97
CA GLY A 143 20.64 -21.53 19.97
C GLY A 143 21.94 -22.22 20.43
N ASP A 144 22.30 -22.15 21.71
CA ASP A 144 23.48 -22.83 22.27
C ASP A 144 23.08 -24.15 22.95
N THR A 145 23.63 -25.27 22.47
CA THR A 145 23.23 -26.63 22.87
C THR A 145 23.92 -27.14 24.13
N SER A 146 24.81 -26.36 24.76
CA SER A 146 25.65 -26.82 25.89
C SER A 146 24.83 -27.33 27.10
N GLY A 147 23.58 -26.89 27.24
CA GLY A 147 22.66 -27.30 28.30
C GLY A 147 21.68 -28.43 27.94
N ALA A 148 21.70 -28.95 26.71
CA ALA A 148 20.68 -29.85 26.15
C ALA A 148 20.45 -31.11 27.00
N ASN A 149 21.52 -31.84 27.30
CA ASN A 149 21.47 -33.10 28.07
C ASN A 149 20.94 -32.90 29.50
N LEU A 150 21.21 -31.73 30.10
CA LEU A 150 20.69 -31.40 31.43
C LEU A 150 19.16 -31.22 31.40
N LEU A 151 18.63 -30.54 30.38
CA LEU A 151 17.18 -30.34 30.25
C LEU A 151 16.46 -31.63 29.85
N LEU A 152 17.01 -32.40 28.91
CA LEU A 152 16.40 -33.65 28.45
C LEU A 152 16.34 -34.74 29.53
N SER A 153 17.20 -34.67 30.55
CA SER A 153 17.22 -35.60 31.69
C SER A 153 16.22 -35.28 32.81
N GLN A 154 15.49 -34.15 32.75
CA GLN A 154 14.50 -33.75 33.76
C GLN A 154 13.19 -34.57 33.67
N LYS A 155 13.22 -35.83 34.13
CA LYS A 155 12.11 -36.79 33.95
C LYS A 155 10.75 -36.33 34.52
N GLU A 156 10.76 -35.49 35.56
CA GLU A 156 9.56 -35.00 36.24
C GLU A 156 8.90 -33.80 35.54
N ASP A 157 9.57 -33.19 34.54
CA ASP A 157 9.06 -32.04 33.79
C ASP A 157 8.98 -32.37 32.28
N GLU A 158 7.90 -33.05 31.90
CA GLU A 158 7.65 -33.45 30.52
C GLU A 158 7.52 -32.25 29.56
N ASN A 159 6.98 -31.12 30.03
CA ASN A 159 6.82 -29.91 29.24
C ASN A 159 8.16 -29.27 28.92
N LEU A 160 9.05 -29.16 29.90
CA LEU A 160 10.42 -28.66 29.70
C LEU A 160 11.21 -29.56 28.75
N ARG A 161 11.10 -30.88 28.90
CA ARG A 161 11.75 -31.85 28.00
C ARG A 161 11.26 -31.72 26.57
N LEU A 162 9.94 -31.58 26.38
CA LEU A 162 9.35 -31.39 25.07
C LEU A 162 9.73 -30.05 24.45
N ALA A 163 9.67 -28.96 25.21
CA ALA A 163 10.11 -27.63 24.75
C ALA A 163 11.58 -27.64 24.32
N THR A 164 12.44 -28.34 25.08
CA THR A 164 13.85 -28.55 24.75
C THR A 164 13.99 -29.36 23.45
N ALA A 165 13.27 -30.48 23.33
CA ALA A 165 13.31 -31.34 22.15
C ALA A 165 12.90 -30.60 20.86
N LEU A 166 11.96 -29.67 20.94
CA LEU A 166 11.53 -28.85 19.80
C LEU A 166 12.62 -27.87 19.32
N LEU A 167 13.49 -27.39 20.21
CA LEU A 167 14.54 -26.41 19.91
C LEU A 167 15.85 -27.03 19.39
N LEU A 168 16.10 -28.31 19.69
CA LEU A 168 17.36 -28.99 19.36
C LEU A 168 17.44 -29.45 17.89
N SER A 169 18.64 -29.45 17.32
CA SER A 169 18.91 -29.96 15.96
C SER A 169 18.97 -31.49 15.90
N ASP A 170 19.18 -32.00 14.68
CA ASP A 170 19.40 -33.42 14.36
C ASP A 170 20.61 -34.05 15.07
N GLU A 171 21.60 -33.25 15.49
CA GLU A 171 22.71 -33.71 16.34
C GLU A 171 22.25 -34.41 17.64
N HIS A 172 21.05 -34.09 18.14
CA HIS A 172 20.47 -34.67 19.36
C HIS A 172 19.37 -35.70 19.07
N LEU A 173 19.23 -36.15 17.82
CA LEU A 173 18.10 -36.95 17.34
C LEU A 173 17.78 -38.15 18.23
N GLU A 174 18.80 -38.94 18.61
CA GLU A 174 18.60 -40.14 19.46
C GLU A 174 17.91 -39.81 20.80
N SER A 175 18.26 -38.67 21.39
CA SER A 175 17.76 -38.25 22.70
C SER A 175 16.37 -37.61 22.62
N ILE A 176 16.07 -36.88 21.54
CA ILE A 176 14.81 -36.14 21.38
C ILE A 176 13.72 -36.97 20.72
N LEU A 177 14.07 -37.94 19.87
CA LEU A 177 13.11 -38.73 19.09
C LEU A 177 12.06 -39.46 19.97
N PRO A 178 12.42 -40.12 21.10
CA PRO A 178 11.42 -40.73 21.98
C PRO A 178 10.47 -39.70 22.62
N ILE A 179 10.98 -38.51 22.95
CA ILE A 179 10.20 -37.41 23.55
C ILE A 179 9.19 -36.87 22.54
N LEU A 180 9.63 -36.61 21.31
CA LEU A 180 8.78 -36.15 20.22
C LEU A 180 7.71 -37.20 19.88
N LYS A 181 8.08 -38.50 19.81
CA LYS A 181 7.12 -39.59 19.58
C LYS A 181 6.05 -39.67 20.66
N ASN A 182 6.42 -39.59 21.93
CA ASN A 182 5.43 -39.59 23.03
C ASN A 182 4.53 -38.35 22.96
N GLY A 183 5.11 -37.20 22.63
CA GLY A 183 4.38 -35.95 22.47
C GLY A 183 3.38 -35.93 21.30
N LEU A 184 3.40 -36.90 20.38
CA LEU A 184 2.34 -37.01 19.36
C LEU A 184 0.96 -37.25 19.97
N ASN A 185 0.89 -37.80 21.19
CA ASN A 185 -0.36 -37.99 21.96
C ASN A 185 -0.70 -36.80 22.85
N HIS A 186 0.03 -35.68 22.73
CA HIS A 186 -0.21 -34.50 23.56
C HIS A 186 -1.65 -33.98 23.39
N ARG A 187 -2.29 -33.55 24.48
CA ARG A 187 -3.71 -33.12 24.47
C ARG A 187 -3.97 -31.94 23.52
N GLU A 188 -3.00 -31.02 23.41
CA GLU A 188 -3.12 -29.79 22.63
C GLU A 188 -2.68 -30.00 21.17
N ALA A 189 -3.56 -29.65 20.23
CA ALA A 189 -3.33 -29.82 18.79
C ALA A 189 -2.13 -29.00 18.26
N LYS A 190 -1.94 -27.78 18.77
CA LYS A 190 -0.79 -26.90 18.43
C LYS A 190 0.56 -27.56 18.74
N THR A 191 0.63 -28.26 19.87
CA THR A 191 1.83 -28.98 20.28
C THR A 191 2.05 -30.20 19.39
N ARG A 192 1.00 -30.96 19.08
CA ARG A 192 1.08 -32.08 18.13
C ARG A 192 1.60 -31.63 16.76
N LEU A 193 1.11 -30.52 16.20
CA LEU A 193 1.57 -29.99 14.92
C LEU A 193 3.05 -29.56 14.96
N LYS A 194 3.48 -28.84 16.01
CA LYS A 194 4.89 -28.48 16.19
C LYS A 194 5.80 -29.71 16.22
N ILE A 195 5.36 -30.78 16.88
CA ILE A 195 6.08 -32.05 16.95
C ILE A 195 6.14 -32.72 15.57
N ILE A 196 5.02 -32.75 14.84
CA ILE A 196 4.95 -33.32 13.49
C ILE A 196 5.90 -32.57 12.55
N ASN A 197 5.85 -31.23 12.53
CA ASN A 197 6.74 -30.41 11.71
C ASN A 197 8.20 -30.64 12.11
N LYS A 198 8.49 -30.69 13.43
CA LYS A 198 9.83 -30.99 13.92
C LYS A 198 10.33 -32.36 13.48
N LEU A 199 9.50 -33.40 13.55
CA LEU A 199 9.86 -34.74 13.08
C LEU A 199 10.12 -34.76 11.57
N ALA A 200 9.34 -34.00 10.78
CA ALA A 200 9.57 -33.85 9.34
C ALA A 200 10.90 -33.12 9.04
N ASP A 201 11.20 -32.02 9.73
CA ASP A 201 12.46 -31.28 9.61
C ASP A 201 13.68 -32.16 9.95
N LEU A 202 13.52 -33.10 10.89
CA LEU A 202 14.52 -34.09 11.28
C LEU A 202 14.57 -35.33 10.35
N GLY A 203 13.91 -35.27 9.19
CA GLY A 203 13.91 -36.35 8.19
C GLY A 203 13.15 -37.61 8.60
N GLN A 204 12.32 -37.56 9.65
CA GLN A 204 11.56 -38.72 10.15
C GLN A 204 10.25 -38.90 9.37
N THR A 205 10.38 -39.27 8.10
CA THR A 205 9.28 -39.32 7.12
C THR A 205 8.19 -40.35 7.43
N ASN A 206 8.50 -41.39 8.21
CA ASN A 206 7.51 -42.41 8.63
C ASN A 206 6.41 -41.88 9.56
N PHE A 207 6.59 -40.65 10.10
CA PHE A 207 5.62 -39.98 10.97
C PHE A 207 4.89 -38.83 10.27
N ILE A 208 4.99 -38.76 8.93
CA ILE A 208 4.23 -37.79 8.13
C ILE A 208 2.76 -38.13 8.26
N ILE A 209 2.03 -37.26 8.95
CA ILE A 209 0.58 -37.26 9.02
C ILE A 209 0.01 -37.18 7.59
N SER A 210 -1.07 -37.92 7.30
CA SER A 210 -1.71 -37.81 5.99
C SER A 210 -2.19 -36.38 5.76
N THR A 211 -2.26 -35.92 4.50
CA THR A 211 -2.82 -34.59 4.17
C THR A 211 -4.20 -34.37 4.81
N LYS A 212 -5.02 -35.42 4.82
CA LYS A 212 -6.35 -35.41 5.44
C LYS A 212 -6.26 -35.19 6.95
N ASP A 213 -5.39 -35.93 7.64
CA ASP A 213 -5.25 -35.83 9.08
C ASP A 213 -4.60 -34.51 9.49
N LYS A 214 -3.64 -33.97 8.71
CA LYS A 214 -3.07 -32.63 8.91
C LYS A 214 -4.16 -31.59 8.84
N PHE A 215 -5.00 -31.67 7.81
CA PHE A 215 -6.11 -30.74 7.61
C PHE A 215 -7.10 -30.79 8.77
N LEU A 216 -7.49 -31.98 9.23
CA LEU A 216 -8.37 -32.14 10.39
C LEU A 216 -7.74 -31.58 11.67
N LEU A 217 -6.44 -31.79 11.90
CA LEU A 217 -5.73 -31.24 13.05
C LEU A 217 -5.72 -29.70 13.03
N LEU A 218 -5.50 -29.10 11.86
CA LEU A 218 -5.57 -27.65 11.70
C LEU A 218 -6.98 -27.11 11.97
N LEU A 219 -8.03 -27.81 11.53
CA LEU A 219 -9.41 -27.45 11.83
C LEU A 219 -9.69 -27.49 13.34
N ASP A 220 -9.24 -28.53 14.04
CA ASP A 220 -9.38 -28.62 15.50
C ASP A 220 -8.66 -27.46 16.21
N MET A 221 -7.48 -27.06 15.72
CA MET A 221 -6.75 -25.89 16.24
C MET A 221 -7.53 -24.60 16.03
N LEU A 222 -8.06 -24.41 14.82
CA LEU A 222 -8.82 -23.22 14.46
C LEU A 222 -10.12 -23.10 15.27
N GLU A 223 -10.79 -24.22 15.48
CA GLU A 223 -12.02 -24.32 16.27
C GLU A 223 -11.80 -23.90 17.73
N GLN A 224 -10.66 -24.32 18.30
CA GLN A 224 -10.29 -24.09 19.70
C GLN A 224 -9.66 -22.72 19.97
N GLU A 225 -9.22 -21.97 18.95
CA GLU A 225 -8.49 -20.70 19.15
C GLU A 225 -9.43 -19.52 19.48
N PRO A 226 -9.42 -19.00 20.72
CA PRO A 226 -10.30 -17.90 21.11
C PRO A 226 -9.86 -16.53 20.57
N ASN A 227 -8.60 -16.36 20.17
CA ASN A 227 -8.05 -15.07 19.76
C ASN A 227 -8.04 -14.90 18.23
N ALA A 228 -8.79 -13.93 17.69
CA ALA A 228 -8.86 -13.67 16.25
C ALA A 228 -7.49 -13.54 15.57
N TRP A 229 -6.54 -12.86 16.21
CA TRP A 229 -5.18 -12.64 15.69
C TRP A 229 -4.28 -13.89 15.71
N GLU A 230 -4.61 -14.92 16.50
CA GLU A 230 -3.92 -16.22 16.47
C GLU A 230 -4.55 -17.20 15.47
N ARG A 231 -5.75 -16.91 14.95
CA ARG A 231 -6.42 -17.76 13.96
C ARG A 231 -5.81 -17.66 12.56
N GLY A 232 -5.37 -16.46 12.16
CA GLY A 232 -4.74 -16.18 10.86
C GLY A 232 -5.45 -15.13 10.00
N THR A 233 -4.98 -14.96 8.77
CA THR A 233 -5.54 -14.16 7.65
C THR A 233 -5.79 -12.64 7.85
N ASP A 234 -5.25 -12.02 8.91
CA ASP A 234 -5.33 -10.56 9.16
C ASP A 234 -3.95 -9.86 9.33
N LEU A 235 -2.82 -10.59 9.18
CA LEU A 235 -1.46 -10.06 9.39
C LEU A 235 -0.50 -10.38 8.25
N PHE A 236 0.66 -9.70 8.26
CA PHE A 236 1.73 -9.91 7.29
C PHE A 236 2.14 -11.38 7.21
N LEU A 237 1.76 -12.07 6.12
CA LEU A 237 2.20 -13.43 5.85
C LEU A 237 3.73 -13.48 5.87
N LYS A 238 4.26 -14.49 6.57
CA LYS A 238 5.63 -15.05 6.54
C LYS A 238 6.51 -14.89 7.79
N GLU A 239 6.04 -14.30 8.90
CA GLU A 239 6.82 -14.41 10.14
C GLU A 239 6.46 -15.67 10.95
N ILE A 240 5.17 -16.04 11.06
CA ILE A 240 4.70 -17.32 11.65
C ILE A 240 3.31 -17.69 11.06
N PRO A 241 3.16 -18.71 10.17
CA PRO A 241 1.85 -19.10 9.63
C PRO A 241 0.90 -19.57 10.75
N LYS A 242 -0.36 -19.14 10.68
CA LYS A 242 -1.43 -19.50 11.63
C LYS A 242 -2.33 -20.60 11.06
N PRO A 243 -3.20 -21.24 11.86
CA PRO A 243 -3.94 -22.42 11.43
C PRO A 243 -4.83 -22.18 10.20
N ALA A 244 -5.56 -21.07 10.15
CA ALA A 244 -6.38 -20.73 8.99
C ALA A 244 -5.52 -20.46 7.74
N ASP A 245 -4.31 -19.93 7.90
CA ASP A 245 -3.44 -19.64 6.76
C ASP A 245 -3.07 -20.93 6.02
N GLU A 246 -2.65 -21.96 6.76
CA GLU A 246 -2.34 -23.27 6.19
C GLU A 246 -3.58 -23.97 5.62
N ILE A 247 -4.74 -23.89 6.31
CA ILE A 247 -5.99 -24.47 5.80
C ILE A 247 -6.35 -23.87 4.45
N ILE A 248 -6.30 -22.54 4.34
CA ILE A 248 -6.71 -21.81 3.15
C ILE A 248 -5.72 -22.04 2.01
N GLU A 249 -4.42 -22.15 2.29
CA GLU A 249 -3.42 -22.56 1.31
C GLU A 249 -3.72 -23.97 0.77
N MET A 250 -4.14 -24.91 1.62
CA MET A 250 -4.54 -26.26 1.18
C MET A 250 -5.83 -26.25 0.36
N ILE A 251 -6.84 -25.47 0.74
CA ILE A 251 -8.11 -25.34 0.00
C ILE A 251 -7.89 -24.59 -1.33
N GLY A 252 -6.97 -23.62 -1.34
CA GLY A 252 -6.72 -22.70 -2.44
C GLY A 252 -7.63 -21.48 -2.46
N HIS A 253 -8.51 -21.28 -1.47
CA HIS A 253 -9.47 -20.16 -1.39
C HIS A 253 -10.01 -20.01 0.05
N PRO A 254 -10.27 -18.78 0.56
CA PRO A 254 -10.71 -18.54 1.95
C PRO A 254 -12.13 -19.03 2.25
N ASP A 255 -12.98 -19.14 1.23
CA ASP A 255 -14.32 -19.72 1.26
C ASP A 255 -15.16 -19.08 2.38
N GLY A 256 -15.32 -17.76 2.34
CA GLY A 256 -16.09 -17.01 3.34
C GLY A 256 -15.52 -16.99 4.77
N TYR A 257 -14.29 -17.47 4.98
CA TYR A 257 -13.64 -17.37 6.29
C TYR A 257 -13.29 -15.90 6.63
N ASP A 258 -13.57 -15.51 7.87
CA ASP A 258 -13.18 -14.23 8.46
C ASP A 258 -12.65 -14.48 9.89
N PRO A 259 -11.41 -14.10 10.22
CA PRO A 259 -10.85 -14.29 11.54
C PRO A 259 -11.56 -13.48 12.64
N SER A 260 -12.17 -12.37 12.26
CA SER A 260 -12.95 -11.47 13.13
C SER A 260 -14.46 -11.79 13.13
N GLY A 261 -14.89 -12.77 12.35
CA GLY A 261 -16.26 -13.23 12.28
C GLY A 261 -16.78 -13.81 13.60
N THR A 262 -18.10 -13.90 13.74
CA THR A 262 -18.73 -14.49 14.93
C THR A 262 -18.31 -15.96 15.12
N THR A 263 -18.46 -16.47 16.35
CA THR A 263 -18.29 -17.91 16.62
C THR A 263 -19.21 -18.77 15.75
N LYS A 264 -20.41 -18.27 15.44
CA LYS A 264 -21.39 -18.96 14.59
C LYS A 264 -20.88 -19.07 13.15
N LEU A 265 -20.39 -17.98 12.57
CA LEU A 265 -19.74 -17.99 11.25
C LEU A 265 -18.54 -18.95 11.23
N ARG A 266 -17.65 -18.85 12.21
CA ARG A 266 -16.48 -19.74 12.30
C ARG A 266 -16.88 -21.21 12.32
N GLN A 267 -17.86 -21.60 13.13
CA GLN A 267 -18.33 -22.98 13.18
C GLN A 267 -18.93 -23.41 11.84
N ALA A 268 -19.76 -22.57 11.21
CA ALA A 268 -20.39 -22.88 9.93
C ALA A 268 -19.36 -23.11 8.80
N VAL A 269 -18.28 -22.31 8.77
CA VAL A 269 -17.17 -22.46 7.83
C VAL A 269 -16.42 -23.77 8.08
N ILE A 270 -16.04 -24.06 9.33
CA ILE A 270 -15.33 -25.30 9.71
C ILE A 270 -16.18 -26.53 9.37
N ASP A 271 -17.47 -26.52 9.70
CA ASP A 271 -18.39 -27.62 9.42
C ASP A 271 -18.55 -27.84 7.90
N ARG A 272 -18.60 -26.75 7.12
CA ARG A 272 -18.60 -26.82 5.66
C ARG A 272 -17.32 -27.49 5.15
N TRP A 273 -16.15 -27.08 5.63
CA TRP A 273 -14.86 -27.68 5.25
C TRP A 273 -14.76 -29.16 5.62
N ARG A 274 -15.17 -29.56 6.83
CA ARG A 274 -15.24 -30.97 7.23
C ARG A 274 -16.16 -31.77 6.31
N ARG A 275 -17.34 -31.23 6.00
CA ARG A 275 -18.31 -31.88 5.11
C ARG A 275 -17.74 -32.08 3.71
N ARG A 276 -17.14 -31.04 3.12
CA ARG A 276 -16.54 -31.11 1.78
C ARG A 276 -15.39 -32.11 1.73
N LEU A 277 -14.49 -32.10 2.73
CA LEU A 277 -13.43 -33.11 2.82
C LEU A 277 -14.00 -34.54 2.90
N ASN A 278 -15.09 -34.75 3.62
CA ASN A 278 -15.73 -36.06 3.74
C ASN A 278 -16.45 -36.49 2.45
N THR A 279 -17.08 -35.57 1.71
CA THR A 279 -17.85 -35.90 0.51
C THR A 279 -17.01 -35.92 -0.77
N GLU A 280 -16.04 -35.02 -0.90
CA GLU A 280 -15.22 -34.81 -2.10
C GLU A 280 -13.80 -35.40 -1.95
N GLY A 281 -13.37 -35.71 -0.72
CA GLY A 281 -12.03 -36.20 -0.42
C GLY A 281 -10.95 -35.14 -0.58
N ILE A 282 -9.68 -35.58 -0.62
CA ILE A 282 -8.52 -34.69 -0.77
C ILE A 282 -8.50 -33.92 -2.11
N LYS A 283 -9.27 -34.37 -3.12
CA LYS A 283 -9.38 -33.68 -4.42
C LYS A 283 -10.02 -32.29 -4.31
N TRP A 284 -10.78 -32.03 -3.25
CA TRP A 284 -11.35 -30.71 -2.98
C TRP A 284 -10.28 -29.67 -2.59
N LEU A 285 -9.16 -30.12 -2.00
CA LEU A 285 -8.07 -29.26 -1.57
C LEU A 285 -7.28 -28.75 -2.79
N LYS A 286 -7.87 -27.82 -3.54
CA LYS A 286 -7.37 -27.36 -4.84
C LYS A 286 -6.01 -26.71 -4.73
N GLY A 287 -5.69 -26.04 -3.62
CA GLY A 287 -4.39 -25.41 -3.41
C GLY A 287 -3.22 -26.40 -3.35
N LEU A 288 -3.49 -27.69 -3.14
CA LEU A 288 -2.47 -28.75 -3.26
C LEU A 288 -2.14 -29.12 -4.71
N ASN A 289 -2.92 -28.65 -5.68
CA ASN A 289 -2.73 -28.91 -7.10
C ASN A 289 -2.51 -27.58 -7.82
N PRO A 290 -1.36 -27.34 -8.46
CA PRO A 290 -1.16 -26.16 -9.29
C PRO A 290 -2.28 -26.06 -10.33
N PRO A 291 -2.93 -24.89 -10.50
CA PRO A 291 -3.88 -24.69 -11.59
C PRO A 291 -3.19 -24.99 -12.92
N GLN A 292 -3.92 -25.59 -13.86
CA GLN A 292 -3.42 -25.74 -15.21
C GLN A 292 -3.30 -24.36 -15.83
N ILE A 293 -2.10 -24.00 -16.30
CA ILE A 293 -1.88 -22.75 -17.02
C ILE A 293 -2.65 -22.82 -18.34
N ILE A 294 -3.56 -21.87 -18.54
CA ILE A 294 -4.28 -21.69 -19.79
C ILE A 294 -3.58 -20.58 -20.54
N THR A 295 -3.00 -20.91 -21.68
CA THR A 295 -2.30 -19.94 -22.51
C THR A 295 -3.26 -19.36 -23.55
N GLY A 296 -3.23 -18.05 -23.75
CA GLY A 296 -4.11 -17.37 -24.69
C GLY A 296 -3.62 -15.99 -25.13
N ASN A 297 -4.52 -15.29 -25.79
CA ASN A 297 -4.30 -13.94 -26.29
C ASN A 297 -5.03 -12.93 -25.40
N GLN A 298 -4.35 -11.84 -25.05
CA GLN A 298 -4.95 -10.70 -24.38
C GLN A 298 -4.82 -9.45 -25.24
N ARG A 299 -5.86 -8.63 -25.23
CA ARG A 299 -5.88 -7.34 -25.93
C ARG A 299 -6.47 -6.25 -25.03
N ALA A 300 -5.93 -5.05 -25.05
CA ALA A 300 -6.60 -3.84 -24.58
C ALA A 300 -6.82 -2.86 -25.72
N THR A 301 -8.01 -2.27 -25.80
CA THR A 301 -8.33 -1.28 -26.85
C THR A 301 -9.03 -0.05 -26.30
N ILE A 302 -8.63 1.13 -26.79
CA ILE A 302 -9.34 2.40 -26.59
C ILE A 302 -9.07 3.33 -27.78
N GLY A 303 -10.12 3.66 -28.54
CA GLY A 303 -9.97 4.46 -29.76
C GLY A 303 -9.06 3.76 -30.77
N LYS A 304 -7.90 4.36 -31.10
CA LYS A 304 -6.88 3.77 -31.99
C LYS A 304 -5.78 3.01 -31.25
N ILE A 305 -5.76 3.06 -29.91
CA ILE A 305 -4.74 2.38 -29.11
C ILE A 305 -5.11 0.90 -29.02
N GLU A 306 -4.16 0.04 -29.36
CA GLU A 306 -4.24 -1.41 -29.19
C GLU A 306 -2.95 -1.91 -28.53
N ILE A 307 -3.10 -2.60 -27.40
CA ILE A 307 -2.03 -3.40 -26.78
C ILE A 307 -2.46 -4.84 -26.91
N SER A 308 -1.66 -5.66 -27.58
CA SER A 308 -1.96 -7.07 -27.82
C SER A 308 -0.75 -7.91 -27.44
N ASN A 309 -0.97 -8.93 -26.60
CA ASN A 309 0.05 -9.90 -26.21
C ASN A 309 -0.48 -11.32 -26.48
N GLN A 310 0.42 -12.19 -26.94
CA GLN A 310 0.14 -13.60 -27.26
C GLN A 310 0.88 -14.51 -26.29
N ASP A 311 0.45 -15.76 -26.19
CA ASP A 311 1.06 -16.79 -25.35
C ASP A 311 1.14 -16.42 -23.85
N ILE A 312 0.16 -15.66 -23.36
CA ILE A 312 0.10 -15.19 -21.97
C ILE A 312 -0.70 -16.17 -21.10
N ASP A 313 -0.33 -16.28 -19.83
CA ASP A 313 -1.13 -16.96 -18.80
C ASP A 313 -2.48 -16.22 -18.60
N MET A 314 -3.57 -16.86 -19.00
CA MET A 314 -4.93 -16.34 -18.86
C MET A 314 -5.41 -16.37 -17.40
N GLY A 315 -4.67 -17.01 -16.50
CA GLY A 315 -4.84 -16.86 -15.04
C GLY A 315 -4.47 -15.46 -14.53
N ASN A 316 -3.91 -14.59 -15.38
CA ASN A 316 -3.71 -13.18 -15.06
C ASN A 316 -5.03 -12.46 -14.77
N HIS A 317 -4.93 -11.43 -13.92
CA HIS A 317 -6.10 -10.75 -13.36
C HIS A 317 -6.55 -9.56 -14.21
N PHE A 318 -7.85 -9.30 -14.20
CA PHE A 318 -8.44 -8.06 -14.72
C PHE A 318 -9.14 -7.29 -13.60
N CYS A 319 -9.36 -5.99 -13.83
CA CYS A 319 -10.23 -5.15 -13.00
C CYS A 319 -11.22 -4.38 -13.87
N LEU A 320 -12.48 -4.36 -13.43
CA LEU A 320 -13.51 -3.44 -13.91
C LEU A 320 -14.03 -2.63 -12.72
N THR A 321 -14.16 -1.33 -12.88
CA THR A 321 -14.59 -0.45 -11.79
C THR A 321 -15.73 0.44 -12.25
N GLY A 322 -16.55 0.88 -11.29
CA GLY A 322 -17.35 2.10 -11.34
C GLY A 322 -17.09 2.88 -10.05
N GLN A 323 -17.76 4.00 -9.85
CA GLN A 323 -17.54 4.85 -8.68
C GLN A 323 -18.00 4.21 -7.36
N ASN A 324 -18.89 3.21 -7.39
CA ASN A 324 -19.42 2.57 -6.18
C ASN A 324 -19.07 1.08 -6.04
N ALA A 325 -18.40 0.50 -7.04
CA ALA A 325 -18.14 -0.93 -7.07
C ALA A 325 -16.95 -1.30 -7.96
N TYR A 326 -16.36 -2.46 -7.71
CA TYR A 326 -15.40 -3.06 -8.61
C TYR A 326 -15.58 -4.58 -8.71
N LEU A 327 -15.09 -5.15 -9.80
CA LEU A 327 -15.06 -6.57 -10.10
C LEU A 327 -13.62 -6.97 -10.43
N LEU A 328 -13.06 -7.91 -9.65
CA LEU A 328 -11.76 -8.53 -9.87
C LEU A 328 -11.94 -10.00 -10.23
N GLY A 329 -11.31 -10.45 -11.31
CA GLY A 329 -11.32 -11.84 -11.77
C GLY A 329 -10.11 -12.16 -12.63
N ALA A 330 -10.09 -13.32 -13.28
CA ALA A 330 -9.03 -13.75 -14.19
C ALA A 330 -9.47 -13.78 -15.66
N MET A 331 -8.51 -13.60 -16.58
CA MET A 331 -8.77 -13.47 -18.03
C MET A 331 -9.24 -14.78 -18.68
N ASP A 332 -8.99 -15.93 -18.04
CA ASP A 332 -9.58 -17.23 -18.36
C ASP A 332 -11.09 -17.29 -18.07
N GLY A 333 -11.62 -16.28 -17.40
CA GLY A 333 -13.03 -16.12 -17.06
C GLY A 333 -13.37 -16.59 -15.65
N SER A 334 -12.40 -17.11 -14.89
CA SER A 334 -12.56 -17.54 -13.50
C SER A 334 -12.42 -16.38 -12.50
N PHE A 335 -12.61 -16.70 -11.21
CA PHE A 335 -12.48 -15.76 -10.09
C PHE A 335 -11.57 -16.37 -9.02
N PRO A 336 -10.26 -16.48 -9.27
CA PRO A 336 -9.33 -16.98 -8.28
C PRO A 336 -9.13 -15.95 -7.16
N PRO A 337 -8.71 -16.37 -5.94
CA PRO A 337 -8.30 -15.44 -4.92
C PRO A 337 -7.17 -14.53 -5.39
N VAL A 338 -7.24 -13.24 -5.06
CA VAL A 338 -6.21 -12.27 -5.44
C VAL A 338 -5.93 -11.28 -4.30
N GLY A 339 -4.67 -10.84 -4.15
CA GLY A 339 -4.28 -9.88 -3.11
C GLY A 339 -3.08 -10.34 -2.28
N ARG A 340 -2.61 -9.45 -1.39
CA ARG A 340 -1.56 -9.70 -0.40
C ARG A 340 -2.23 -10.20 0.88
N PHE A 341 -1.58 -11.15 1.54
CA PHE A 341 -2.13 -11.88 2.69
C PHE A 341 -3.31 -12.76 2.26
N LEU A 342 -3.99 -13.42 3.19
CA LEU A 342 -5.09 -14.33 2.82
C LEU A 342 -6.47 -13.63 2.83
N GLY A 343 -6.49 -12.31 2.57
CA GLY A 343 -7.68 -11.46 2.50
C GLY A 343 -8.17 -11.22 1.09
N ASP A 344 -8.46 -12.28 0.34
CA ASP A 344 -8.94 -12.31 -1.05
C ASP A 344 -9.79 -11.09 -1.51
N GLU A 345 -9.16 -10.19 -2.25
CA GLU A 345 -9.74 -8.99 -2.86
C GLU A 345 -10.46 -9.31 -4.18
N GLY A 346 -10.44 -10.56 -4.64
CA GLY A 346 -11.14 -11.05 -5.82
C GLY A 346 -12.66 -10.91 -5.71
N GLY A 347 -13.36 -11.04 -6.83
CA GLY A 347 -14.82 -11.02 -6.86
C GLY A 347 -15.43 -9.62 -6.93
N PHE A 348 -16.68 -9.50 -6.49
CA PHE A 348 -17.48 -8.28 -6.60
C PHE A 348 -17.56 -7.53 -5.27
N TRP A 349 -17.12 -6.28 -5.32
CA TRP A 349 -17.03 -5.40 -4.16
C TRP A 349 -17.88 -4.16 -4.33
N THR A 350 -18.51 -3.78 -3.23
CA THR A 350 -19.21 -2.50 -3.05
C THR A 350 -18.72 -1.91 -1.73
N PRO A 351 -17.54 -1.28 -1.72
CA PRO A 351 -16.85 -0.96 -0.48
C PRO A 351 -17.74 -0.19 0.51
N PRO A 352 -17.68 -0.53 1.81
CA PRO A 352 -16.70 -1.37 2.47
C PRO A 352 -17.03 -2.88 2.50
N THR A 353 -17.90 -3.39 1.63
CA THR A 353 -18.37 -4.78 1.71
C THR A 353 -18.13 -5.54 0.40
N LYS A 354 -17.53 -6.72 0.49
CA LYS A 354 -17.52 -7.75 -0.56
C LYS A 354 -18.91 -8.38 -0.60
N LEU A 355 -19.41 -8.70 -1.79
CA LEU A 355 -20.72 -9.33 -1.95
C LEU A 355 -20.64 -10.74 -2.56
N LEU A 356 -19.63 -11.00 -3.38
CA LEU A 356 -19.51 -12.23 -4.16
C LEU A 356 -18.04 -12.57 -4.35
N ASP A 357 -17.64 -13.83 -4.14
CA ASP A 357 -16.30 -14.32 -4.51
C ASP A 357 -16.19 -14.47 -6.03
N GLY A 358 -17.25 -14.94 -6.68
CA GLY A 358 -17.33 -15.03 -8.13
C GLY A 358 -18.53 -15.84 -8.60
N PHE A 359 -18.56 -16.13 -9.90
CA PHE A 359 -19.52 -17.03 -10.50
C PHE A 359 -18.89 -17.85 -11.63
N VAL A 360 -19.48 -19.00 -11.91
CA VAL A 360 -19.15 -19.86 -13.04
C VAL A 360 -20.43 -20.14 -13.80
N VAL A 361 -20.37 -20.06 -15.14
CA VAL A 361 -21.47 -20.50 -16.00
C VAL A 361 -21.10 -21.85 -16.61
N THR A 362 -21.99 -22.83 -16.47
CA THR A 362 -21.85 -24.13 -17.12
C THR A 362 -22.90 -24.32 -18.20
N VAL A 363 -22.48 -24.67 -19.41
CA VAL A 363 -23.36 -25.11 -20.49
C VAL A 363 -23.54 -26.62 -20.42
N ASN A 364 -24.79 -27.07 -20.25
CA ASN A 364 -25.18 -28.47 -20.28
C ASN A 364 -26.05 -28.74 -21.51
N GLU A 365 -25.79 -29.85 -22.20
CA GLU A 365 -26.64 -30.39 -23.26
C GLU A 365 -26.74 -31.90 -23.11
N LYS A 366 -27.94 -32.46 -23.32
CA LYS A 366 -28.18 -33.89 -23.21
C LYS A 366 -27.25 -34.67 -24.16
N GLY A 367 -26.47 -35.59 -23.60
CA GLY A 367 -25.54 -36.43 -24.36
C GLY A 367 -24.17 -35.78 -24.63
N GLN A 368 -23.91 -34.57 -24.11
CA GLN A 368 -22.62 -33.90 -24.12
C GLN A 368 -22.05 -33.80 -22.71
N SER A 369 -20.73 -33.64 -22.59
CA SER A 369 -20.11 -33.27 -21.32
C SER A 369 -20.47 -31.84 -20.93
N ASN A 370 -20.52 -31.58 -19.61
CA ASN A 370 -20.67 -30.22 -19.08
C ASN A 370 -19.48 -29.37 -19.51
N TRP A 371 -19.76 -28.16 -20.02
CA TRP A 371 -18.72 -27.20 -20.38
C TRP A 371 -18.79 -26.00 -19.45
N GLN A 372 -17.79 -25.87 -18.58
CA GLN A 372 -17.60 -24.70 -17.72
C GLN A 372 -16.91 -23.59 -18.52
N LEU A 373 -17.38 -22.36 -18.36
CA LEU A 373 -16.85 -21.18 -19.04
C LEU A 373 -15.78 -20.49 -18.17
N ASP A 374 -14.69 -21.20 -17.91
CA ASP A 374 -13.53 -20.81 -17.12
C ASP A 374 -12.20 -21.09 -17.85
N ASN A 375 -12.27 -21.28 -19.18
CA ASN A 375 -11.14 -21.60 -20.03
C ASN A 375 -11.00 -20.66 -21.25
N CYS A 376 -11.24 -19.37 -21.04
CA CYS A 376 -11.09 -18.35 -22.08
C CYS A 376 -9.64 -18.29 -22.58
N THR A 377 -9.47 -18.26 -23.90
CA THR A 377 -8.16 -18.15 -24.57
C THR A 377 -8.02 -16.86 -25.36
N ASN A 378 -9.04 -16.01 -25.38
CA ASN A 378 -9.02 -14.72 -26.05
C ASN A 378 -9.82 -13.69 -25.24
N PHE A 379 -9.08 -12.85 -24.52
CA PHE A 379 -9.60 -11.83 -23.62
C PHE A 379 -9.37 -10.43 -24.19
N GLN A 380 -10.40 -9.58 -24.09
CA GLN A 380 -10.33 -8.19 -24.49
C GLN A 380 -10.74 -7.23 -23.37
N HIS A 381 -9.84 -6.35 -22.98
CA HIS A 381 -10.07 -5.24 -22.06
C HIS A 381 -10.42 -3.96 -22.83
N GLN A 382 -11.58 -3.37 -22.52
CA GLN A 382 -12.03 -2.10 -23.12
C GLN A 382 -12.09 -0.98 -22.07
N PHE A 383 -11.52 -1.20 -20.89
CA PHE A 383 -11.58 -0.35 -19.67
C PHE A 383 -13.01 -0.19 -19.09
N SER A 384 -13.95 0.19 -19.95
CA SER A 384 -15.39 0.26 -19.66
C SER A 384 -16.04 -1.11 -19.47
N HIS A 385 -15.53 -2.15 -20.14
CA HIS A 385 -16.04 -3.52 -20.11
C HIS A 385 -14.96 -4.50 -20.54
N ASN A 386 -15.18 -5.79 -20.27
CA ASN A 386 -14.33 -6.87 -20.77
C ASN A 386 -15.14 -7.82 -21.66
N GLU A 387 -14.48 -8.42 -22.65
CA GLU A 387 -15.02 -9.52 -23.44
C GLU A 387 -14.15 -10.77 -23.28
N PHE A 388 -14.81 -11.93 -23.14
CA PHE A 388 -14.19 -13.24 -23.05
C PHE A 388 -14.77 -14.10 -24.16
N LEU A 389 -13.91 -14.81 -24.90
CA LEU A 389 -14.32 -15.70 -25.97
C LEU A 389 -13.98 -17.15 -25.59
N PHE A 390 -15.02 -17.97 -25.48
CA PHE A 390 -14.94 -19.40 -25.22
C PHE A 390 -15.40 -20.15 -26.48
N GLU A 391 -14.58 -21.09 -26.95
CA GLU A 391 -14.85 -21.79 -28.21
C GLU A 391 -14.67 -23.31 -28.05
N LYS A 392 -15.61 -24.04 -28.64
CA LYS A 392 -15.46 -25.45 -29.00
C LYS A 392 -16.00 -25.65 -30.42
N PRO A 393 -15.67 -26.75 -31.11
CA PRO A 393 -15.98 -26.90 -32.54
C PRO A 393 -17.44 -26.65 -32.94
N ASP A 394 -18.37 -26.97 -32.05
CA ASP A 394 -19.81 -26.92 -32.28
C ASP A 394 -20.51 -25.76 -31.57
N LEU A 395 -19.83 -24.93 -30.77
CA LEU A 395 -20.46 -23.85 -29.99
C LEU A 395 -19.47 -22.74 -29.63
N ILE A 396 -19.89 -21.49 -29.81
CA ILE A 396 -19.10 -20.29 -29.47
C ILE A 396 -19.87 -19.49 -28.42
N VAL A 397 -19.22 -19.13 -27.32
CA VAL A 397 -19.80 -18.28 -26.27
C VAL A 397 -18.93 -17.06 -26.07
N ARG A 398 -19.52 -15.88 -26.23
CA ARG A 398 -18.92 -14.61 -25.84
C ARG A 398 -19.55 -14.13 -24.55
N ARG A 399 -18.73 -13.90 -23.51
CA ARG A 399 -19.13 -13.24 -22.27
C ARG A 399 -18.70 -11.78 -22.31
N ARG A 400 -19.58 -10.86 -21.91
CA ARG A 400 -19.28 -9.45 -21.74
C ARG A 400 -19.63 -8.99 -20.33
N ASP A 401 -18.64 -8.50 -19.61
CA ASP A 401 -18.78 -8.05 -18.23
C ASP A 401 -18.57 -6.53 -18.14
N PHE A 402 -19.42 -5.82 -17.39
CA PHE A 402 -19.20 -4.40 -17.07
C PHE A 402 -19.79 -4.03 -15.71
N VAL A 403 -19.06 -3.21 -14.94
CA VAL A 403 -19.53 -2.59 -13.69
C VAL A 403 -20.26 -1.29 -14.03
N ILE A 404 -21.43 -1.06 -13.45
CA ILE A 404 -22.24 0.15 -13.68
C ILE A 404 -21.49 1.35 -13.08
N GLU A 405 -21.42 2.45 -13.84
CA GLU A 405 -20.58 3.60 -13.49
C GLU A 405 -20.94 4.24 -12.13
N ASN A 406 -22.20 4.60 -11.91
CA ASN A 406 -22.62 5.36 -10.72
C ASN A 406 -23.62 4.57 -9.86
N GLN A 407 -23.56 3.23 -9.89
CA GLN A 407 -24.44 2.36 -9.12
C GLN A 407 -23.68 1.08 -8.69
N PRO A 408 -24.03 0.49 -7.53
CA PRO A 408 -23.31 -0.65 -6.99
C PRO A 408 -23.77 -1.98 -7.61
N GLY A 409 -23.51 -2.17 -8.91
CA GLY A 409 -23.86 -3.41 -9.62
C GLY A 409 -23.02 -3.65 -10.87
N PHE A 410 -23.05 -4.88 -11.36
CA PHE A 410 -22.41 -5.26 -12.61
C PHE A 410 -23.30 -6.21 -13.42
N PHE A 411 -23.10 -6.20 -14.74
CA PHE A 411 -23.74 -7.15 -15.65
C PHE A 411 -22.71 -8.15 -16.18
N SER A 412 -23.16 -9.39 -16.37
CA SER A 412 -22.50 -10.37 -17.23
C SER A 412 -23.49 -10.82 -18.31
N GLN A 413 -23.16 -10.59 -19.57
CA GLN A 413 -23.97 -10.97 -20.73
C GLN A 413 -23.30 -12.10 -21.50
N LEU A 414 -24.06 -13.15 -21.80
CA LEU A 414 -23.63 -14.22 -22.69
C LEU A 414 -24.31 -14.07 -24.05
N THR A 415 -23.54 -14.19 -25.11
CA THR A 415 -24.02 -14.40 -26.48
C THR A 415 -23.54 -15.78 -26.94
N ILE A 416 -24.48 -16.69 -27.18
CA ILE A 416 -24.21 -18.09 -27.46
C ILE A 416 -24.56 -18.36 -28.92
N ARG A 417 -23.55 -18.61 -29.74
CA ARG A 417 -23.70 -18.86 -31.17
C ARG A 417 -23.61 -20.35 -31.47
N ASN A 418 -24.62 -20.85 -32.17
CA ASN A 418 -24.68 -22.21 -32.69
C ASN A 418 -24.30 -22.20 -34.18
N PRO A 419 -23.08 -22.62 -34.55
CA PRO A 419 -22.66 -22.71 -35.96
C PRO A 419 -23.38 -23.82 -36.73
N GLU A 420 -23.95 -24.80 -36.03
CA GLU A 420 -24.59 -25.97 -36.64
C GLU A 420 -25.90 -25.63 -37.36
N ASN A 421 -26.21 -26.41 -38.40
CA ASN A 421 -27.43 -26.25 -39.19
C ASN A 421 -28.69 -26.87 -38.55
N LYS A 422 -28.65 -27.17 -37.25
CA LYS A 422 -29.77 -27.74 -36.48
C LYS A 422 -30.02 -26.92 -35.22
N ARG A 423 -31.29 -26.83 -34.81
CA ARG A 423 -31.66 -26.24 -33.52
C ARG A 423 -31.12 -27.08 -32.38
N ARG A 424 -30.73 -26.44 -31.29
CA ARG A 424 -30.21 -27.09 -30.08
C ARG A 424 -30.96 -26.60 -28.85
N LYS A 425 -31.03 -27.46 -27.84
CA LYS A 425 -31.60 -27.12 -26.53
C LYS A 425 -30.50 -27.31 -25.50
N ILE A 426 -30.15 -26.22 -24.83
CA ILE A 426 -29.12 -26.23 -23.80
C ILE A 426 -29.72 -25.76 -22.47
N THR A 427 -29.08 -26.15 -21.38
CA THR A 427 -29.33 -25.61 -20.06
C THR A 427 -28.08 -24.87 -19.60
N LEU A 428 -28.25 -23.61 -19.20
CA LEU A 428 -27.19 -22.85 -18.53
C LEU A 428 -27.37 -22.95 -17.03
N HIS A 429 -26.31 -23.28 -16.32
CA HIS A 429 -26.24 -23.18 -14.87
C HIS A 429 -25.36 -22.00 -14.49
N LEU A 430 -25.95 -20.95 -13.92
CA LEU A 430 -25.22 -19.88 -13.25
C LEU A 430 -24.99 -20.31 -11.80
N GLN A 431 -23.77 -20.70 -11.46
CA GLN A 431 -23.36 -21.01 -10.10
C GLN A 431 -22.60 -19.82 -9.51
N SER A 432 -23.10 -19.26 -8.42
CA SER A 432 -22.53 -18.09 -7.75
C SER A 432 -22.10 -18.46 -6.33
N GLN A 433 -20.90 -18.03 -5.95
CA GLN A 433 -20.34 -18.20 -4.60
C GLN A 433 -20.48 -16.90 -3.83
N ILE A 434 -21.47 -16.87 -2.92
CA ILE A 434 -21.77 -15.72 -2.09
C ILE A 434 -20.71 -15.65 -0.97
N ASN A 435 -20.24 -14.43 -0.72
CA ASN A 435 -19.37 -14.13 0.41
C ASN A 435 -19.60 -12.67 0.78
N ILE A 436 -20.60 -12.42 1.62
CA ILE A 436 -20.86 -11.08 2.11
C ILE A 436 -19.98 -10.87 3.32
N ARG A 437 -18.88 -10.13 3.11
CA ARG A 437 -17.93 -9.87 4.19
C ARG A 437 -17.40 -8.46 4.12
N PRO A 438 -17.02 -7.88 5.25
CA PRO A 438 -16.48 -6.54 5.26
C PRO A 438 -15.04 -6.52 4.73
N ALA A 439 -14.62 -5.34 4.26
CA ALA A 439 -13.26 -5.10 3.79
C ALA A 439 -12.24 -5.29 4.91
N TRP A 440 -11.02 -5.60 4.50
CA TRP A 440 -9.91 -5.78 5.43
C TRP A 440 -9.76 -4.59 6.38
N ARG A 441 -9.60 -4.88 7.68
CA ARG A 441 -9.51 -3.90 8.77
C ARG A 441 -10.58 -2.82 8.80
N SER A 442 -11.75 -3.09 8.25
CA SER A 442 -12.90 -2.17 8.34
C SER A 442 -13.48 -2.07 9.75
N GLY A 443 -13.30 -3.10 10.58
CA GLY A 443 -13.86 -3.19 11.94
C GLY A 443 -15.39 -3.36 11.96
N LEU A 444 -16.00 -3.65 10.81
CA LEU A 444 -17.42 -3.96 10.71
C LEU A 444 -17.67 -5.40 11.17
N ALA A 445 -18.87 -5.67 11.67
CA ALA A 445 -19.30 -7.01 12.03
C ALA A 445 -19.45 -7.89 10.79
N ASN A 446 -19.28 -9.20 10.99
CA ASN A 446 -19.45 -10.22 9.97
C ASN A 446 -19.99 -11.51 10.62
N ASP A 447 -21.06 -12.07 10.07
CA ASP A 447 -21.72 -13.27 10.55
C ASP A 447 -22.11 -14.17 9.35
N ILE A 448 -23.00 -15.14 9.55
CA ILE A 448 -23.42 -16.03 8.47
C ILE A 448 -24.27 -15.31 7.41
N ASP A 449 -24.03 -15.66 6.15
CA ASP A 449 -24.86 -15.22 5.03
C ASP A 449 -26.23 -15.92 5.05
N ILE A 450 -27.30 -15.13 5.00
CA ILE A 450 -28.68 -15.60 4.82
C ILE A 450 -29.00 -15.52 3.33
N ILE A 451 -29.18 -16.67 2.68
CA ILE A 451 -29.39 -16.78 1.24
C ILE A 451 -30.78 -17.35 0.96
N ASN A 452 -31.59 -16.57 0.24
CA ASN A 452 -32.96 -16.91 -0.10
C ASN A 452 -33.21 -16.75 -1.61
N TYR A 453 -34.16 -17.51 -2.14
CA TYR A 453 -34.67 -17.33 -3.49
C TYR A 453 -36.07 -16.73 -3.43
N GLN A 454 -36.31 -15.66 -4.18
CA GLN A 454 -37.59 -14.98 -4.24
C GLN A 454 -37.81 -14.36 -5.62
N GLU A 455 -39.00 -14.55 -6.21
CA GLU A 455 -39.46 -13.87 -7.43
C GLU A 455 -38.54 -13.97 -8.67
N GLY A 456 -37.75 -15.04 -8.77
CA GLY A 456 -36.84 -15.26 -9.91
C GLY A 456 -35.39 -14.85 -9.65
N GLN A 457 -35.09 -14.33 -8.45
CA GLN A 457 -33.75 -13.86 -8.08
C GLN A 457 -33.29 -14.51 -6.77
N VAL A 458 -31.97 -14.55 -6.60
CA VAL A 458 -31.34 -14.87 -5.31
C VAL A 458 -31.08 -13.58 -4.56
N ARG A 459 -31.37 -13.58 -3.27
CA ARG A 459 -31.05 -12.51 -2.32
C ARG A 459 -30.17 -13.09 -1.23
N ALA A 460 -29.08 -12.40 -0.94
CA ALA A 460 -28.20 -12.72 0.17
C ALA A 460 -27.94 -11.47 1.00
N GLU A 461 -27.92 -11.62 2.31
CA GLU A 461 -27.52 -10.58 3.27
C GLU A 461 -26.70 -11.21 4.39
N ASP A 462 -25.80 -10.44 4.98
CA ASP A 462 -25.08 -10.86 6.18
C ASP A 462 -26.02 -10.74 7.40
N GLU A 463 -26.04 -11.73 8.29
CA GLU A 463 -26.96 -11.76 9.44
C GLU A 463 -26.73 -10.58 10.41
N SER A 464 -25.50 -10.05 10.47
CA SER A 464 -25.18 -8.87 11.29
C SER A 464 -25.66 -7.55 10.66
N LYS A 465 -26.02 -7.55 9.37
CA LYS A 465 -26.44 -6.37 8.62
C LYS A 465 -27.66 -6.61 7.73
N LYS A 466 -28.82 -6.82 8.37
CA LYS A 466 -30.10 -7.05 7.68
C LYS A 466 -30.56 -5.88 6.82
N GLY A 467 -31.15 -6.20 5.68
CA GLY A 467 -31.75 -5.26 4.74
C GLY A 467 -30.80 -4.69 3.69
N GLU A 468 -29.49 -4.97 3.77
CA GLU A 468 -28.51 -4.60 2.75
C GLU A 468 -27.74 -5.85 2.32
N GLY A 469 -27.57 -6.06 1.02
CA GLY A 469 -26.90 -7.26 0.55
C GLY A 469 -26.87 -7.39 -0.96
N LEU A 470 -26.67 -8.61 -1.44
CA LEU A 470 -26.59 -8.97 -2.85
C LEU A 470 -27.93 -9.47 -3.38
N ILE A 471 -28.39 -8.92 -4.49
CA ILE A 471 -29.43 -9.52 -5.33
C ILE A 471 -28.86 -9.84 -6.70
N PHE A 472 -29.16 -11.04 -7.21
CA PHE A 472 -28.75 -11.40 -8.56
C PHE A 472 -29.70 -12.36 -9.27
N GLY A 473 -29.64 -12.33 -10.61
CA GLY A 473 -30.45 -13.16 -11.49
C GLY A 473 -30.58 -12.57 -12.89
N SER A 474 -31.59 -13.02 -13.63
CA SER A 474 -31.95 -12.49 -14.95
C SER A 474 -33.34 -11.84 -14.91
N ALA A 475 -33.73 -11.15 -15.98
CA ALA A 475 -35.11 -10.70 -16.16
C ALA A 475 -36.08 -11.87 -16.39
N THR A 476 -35.59 -12.96 -16.97
CA THR A 476 -36.36 -14.21 -17.09
C THR A 476 -36.17 -15.03 -15.82
N SER A 477 -37.24 -15.62 -15.30
CA SER A 477 -37.14 -16.53 -14.16
C SER A 477 -36.37 -17.81 -14.54
N PRO A 478 -35.53 -18.35 -13.64
CA PRO A 478 -34.86 -19.63 -13.87
C PRO A 478 -35.88 -20.77 -13.85
N SER A 479 -35.58 -21.82 -14.61
CA SER A 479 -36.35 -23.07 -14.64
C SER A 479 -36.23 -23.86 -13.33
N GLU A 480 -35.07 -23.77 -12.68
CA GLU A 480 -34.75 -24.46 -11.43
C GLU A 480 -33.74 -23.63 -10.63
N TYR A 481 -33.75 -23.75 -9.30
CA TYR A 481 -32.71 -23.21 -8.43
C TYR A 481 -32.28 -24.20 -7.36
N LYS A 482 -31.03 -24.09 -6.90
CA LYS A 482 -30.49 -24.86 -5.77
C LYS A 482 -29.67 -23.94 -4.88
N LEU A 483 -29.94 -23.96 -3.57
CA LEU A 483 -29.17 -23.25 -2.55
C LEU A 483 -28.47 -24.27 -1.65
N GLY A 484 -27.22 -24.02 -1.27
CA GLY A 484 -26.49 -24.90 -0.35
C GLY A 484 -25.21 -24.27 0.18
N GLY A 485 -25.14 -24.08 1.51
CA GLY A 485 -24.04 -23.35 2.13
C GLY A 485 -24.00 -21.92 1.60
N ASN A 486 -22.86 -21.52 1.03
CA ASN A 486 -22.64 -20.23 0.38
C ASN A 486 -22.76 -20.29 -1.17
N LEU A 487 -23.30 -21.38 -1.72
CA LEU A 487 -23.49 -21.56 -3.16
C LEU A 487 -24.96 -21.44 -3.54
N ALA A 488 -25.21 -20.74 -4.64
CA ALA A 488 -26.51 -20.68 -5.29
C ALA A 488 -26.36 -20.99 -6.79
N THR A 489 -27.18 -21.91 -7.29
CA THR A 489 -27.23 -22.27 -8.71
C THR A 489 -28.60 -21.90 -9.28
N LEU A 490 -28.63 -21.12 -10.37
CA LEU A 490 -29.83 -20.82 -11.16
C LEU A 490 -29.71 -21.47 -12.55
N SER A 491 -30.72 -22.23 -12.96
CA SER A 491 -30.74 -22.98 -14.22
C SER A 491 -31.69 -22.35 -15.24
N TYR A 492 -31.24 -22.15 -16.49
CA TYR A 492 -32.01 -21.53 -17.57
C TYR A 492 -32.03 -22.41 -18.81
N HIS A 493 -33.21 -22.74 -19.33
CA HIS A 493 -33.33 -23.46 -20.60
C HIS A 493 -33.32 -22.47 -21.76
N LEU A 494 -32.43 -22.69 -22.72
CA LEU A 494 -32.32 -21.87 -23.92
C LEU A 494 -32.49 -22.73 -25.17
N GLU A 495 -33.25 -22.19 -26.13
CA GLU A 495 -33.27 -22.70 -27.50
C GLU A 495 -32.26 -21.92 -28.34
N LEU A 496 -31.36 -22.64 -29.00
CA LEU A 496 -30.40 -22.08 -29.94
C LEU A 496 -30.89 -22.31 -31.37
N PRO A 497 -31.10 -21.25 -32.18
CA PRO A 497 -31.45 -21.40 -33.58
C PRO A 497 -30.31 -22.07 -34.38
N ALA A 498 -30.65 -22.72 -35.49
CA ALA A 498 -29.67 -23.20 -36.45
C ALA A 498 -28.91 -22.01 -37.07
N LYS A 499 -27.58 -22.07 -37.12
CA LYS A 499 -26.71 -20.99 -37.63
C LYS A 499 -27.00 -19.60 -37.04
N GLY A 500 -27.47 -19.54 -35.79
CA GLY A 500 -27.83 -18.28 -35.14
C GLY A 500 -27.34 -18.20 -33.71
N GLU A 501 -27.77 -17.17 -33.00
CA GLU A 501 -27.34 -16.87 -31.64
C GLU A 501 -28.52 -16.53 -30.72
N THR A 502 -28.31 -16.78 -29.42
CA THR A 502 -29.23 -16.42 -28.33
C THR A 502 -28.41 -15.71 -27.25
N SER A 503 -28.99 -14.68 -26.64
CA SER A 503 -28.35 -13.93 -25.54
C SER A 503 -29.13 -14.03 -24.24
N ILE A 504 -28.40 -14.03 -23.12
CA ILE A 504 -28.95 -13.90 -21.77
C ILE A 504 -28.02 -13.01 -20.95
N SER A 505 -28.60 -12.18 -20.08
CA SER A 505 -27.86 -11.31 -19.18
C SER A 505 -28.16 -11.64 -17.74
N PHE A 506 -27.17 -11.47 -16.88
CA PHE A 506 -27.27 -11.55 -15.44
C PHE A 506 -26.87 -10.21 -14.83
N LEU A 507 -27.65 -9.73 -13.87
CA LEU A 507 -27.34 -8.55 -13.06
C LEU A 507 -27.01 -9.02 -11.65
N PHE A 508 -25.90 -8.51 -11.11
CA PHE A 508 -25.53 -8.62 -9.71
C PHE A 508 -25.52 -7.20 -9.14
N PHE A 509 -26.30 -6.97 -8.09
CA PHE A 509 -26.57 -5.62 -7.60
C PHE A 509 -26.66 -5.59 -6.09
N LYS A 510 -26.13 -4.54 -5.48
CA LYS A 510 -26.31 -4.28 -4.05
C LYS A 510 -27.67 -3.65 -3.81
N PHE A 511 -28.54 -4.34 -3.08
CA PHE A 511 -29.79 -3.75 -2.60
C PHE A 511 -29.61 -3.12 -1.21
N SER A 512 -30.52 -2.21 -0.87
CA SER A 512 -30.58 -1.51 0.42
C SER A 512 -31.99 -1.67 1.01
N PRO A 513 -32.19 -1.35 2.31
CA PRO A 513 -33.47 -1.61 2.97
C PRO A 513 -34.63 -0.92 2.24
N GLY A 514 -35.75 -1.64 2.06
CA GLY A 514 -36.94 -1.12 1.37
C GLY A 514 -36.90 -1.18 -0.16
N LYS A 515 -35.80 -1.65 -0.77
CA LYS A 515 -35.69 -1.82 -2.22
C LYS A 515 -36.33 -3.13 -2.69
N SER A 516 -37.25 -3.02 -3.66
CA SER A 516 -38.04 -4.14 -4.19
C SER A 516 -37.44 -4.75 -5.45
N ASN A 517 -37.94 -5.92 -5.86
CA ASN A 517 -37.60 -6.56 -7.13
C ASN A 517 -37.80 -5.64 -8.35
N LYS A 518 -38.70 -4.65 -8.23
CA LYS A 518 -38.94 -3.63 -9.23
C LYS A 518 -37.66 -2.85 -9.60
N GLU A 519 -36.86 -2.46 -8.62
CA GLU A 519 -35.62 -1.71 -8.90
C GLU A 519 -34.59 -2.55 -9.65
N PHE A 520 -34.45 -3.82 -9.26
CA PHE A 520 -33.59 -4.78 -9.95
C PHE A 520 -33.96 -4.87 -11.43
N LEU A 521 -35.26 -5.07 -11.74
CA LEU A 521 -35.75 -5.13 -13.13
C LEU A 521 -35.60 -3.79 -13.87
N GLU A 522 -35.88 -2.65 -13.20
CA GLU A 522 -35.69 -1.33 -13.80
C GLU A 522 -34.24 -1.06 -14.20
N ILE A 523 -33.28 -1.49 -13.39
CA ILE A 523 -31.84 -1.41 -13.71
C ILE A 523 -31.51 -2.41 -14.81
N PHE A 524 -32.01 -3.65 -14.73
CA PHE A 524 -31.80 -4.70 -15.72
C PHE A 524 -32.20 -4.22 -17.13
N HIS A 525 -33.39 -3.63 -17.28
CA HIS A 525 -33.88 -3.14 -18.56
C HIS A 525 -33.10 -1.93 -19.11
N LYS A 526 -32.25 -1.30 -18.29
CA LYS A 526 -31.36 -0.20 -18.71
C LYS A 526 -29.96 -0.67 -19.11
N GLN A 527 -29.65 -1.98 -19.11
CA GLN A 527 -28.32 -2.53 -19.39
C GLN A 527 -27.61 -1.86 -20.59
N ASN A 528 -28.24 -1.86 -21.77
CA ASN A 528 -27.65 -1.30 -22.99
C ASN A 528 -27.37 0.20 -22.89
N LYS A 529 -28.27 0.94 -22.22
CA LYS A 529 -28.11 2.39 -21.98
C LYS A 529 -26.94 2.64 -21.04
N LEU A 530 -26.85 1.89 -19.94
CA LEU A 530 -25.78 2.00 -18.94
C LEU A 530 -24.42 1.66 -19.54
N LEU A 531 -24.32 0.60 -20.35
CA LEU A 531 -23.09 0.24 -21.05
C LEU A 531 -22.66 1.35 -22.04
N LYS A 532 -23.60 1.85 -22.85
CA LYS A 532 -23.31 2.94 -23.80
C LYS A 532 -22.82 4.21 -23.08
N GLN A 533 -23.43 4.55 -21.95
CA GLN A 533 -22.99 5.67 -21.11
C GLN A 533 -21.57 5.46 -20.58
N LYS A 534 -21.27 4.26 -20.07
CA LYS A 534 -19.93 3.94 -19.57
C LYS A 534 -18.87 3.99 -20.67
N ILE A 535 -19.16 3.44 -21.85
CA ILE A 535 -18.25 3.54 -23.01
C ILE A 535 -17.98 5.01 -23.34
N GLN A 536 -19.02 5.85 -23.39
CA GLN A 536 -18.86 7.28 -23.67
C GLN A 536 -17.99 7.98 -22.63
N ILE A 537 -18.18 7.69 -21.33
CA ILE A 537 -17.37 8.26 -20.25
C ILE A 537 -15.88 7.94 -20.44
N TYR A 538 -15.53 6.69 -20.73
CA TYR A 538 -14.14 6.31 -20.96
C TYR A 538 -13.57 6.94 -22.24
N GLN A 539 -14.38 7.10 -23.29
CA GLN A 539 -13.98 7.84 -24.50
C GLN A 539 -13.72 9.32 -24.21
N ASP A 540 -14.56 9.95 -23.39
CA ASP A 540 -14.41 11.37 -23.02
C ASP A 540 -13.19 11.59 -22.12
N ILE A 541 -12.94 10.69 -21.18
CA ILE A 541 -11.74 10.72 -20.34
C ILE A 541 -10.49 10.56 -21.21
N ALA A 542 -10.50 9.66 -22.20
CA ALA A 542 -9.37 9.52 -23.11
C ALA A 542 -9.17 10.81 -23.96
N PHE A 543 -10.21 11.28 -24.65
CA PHE A 543 -10.05 12.16 -25.82
C PHE A 543 -10.69 13.57 -25.72
N SER A 544 -11.59 13.82 -24.77
CA SER A 544 -12.34 15.10 -24.68
C SER A 544 -11.71 16.10 -23.69
N GLY A 545 -11.09 15.64 -22.59
CA GLY A 545 -10.41 16.48 -21.59
C GLY A 545 -9.02 16.97 -22.01
N VAL A 546 -8.13 17.20 -21.03
CA VAL A 546 -6.71 17.55 -21.25
C VAL A 546 -6.05 16.52 -22.16
N GLN A 547 -5.37 16.97 -23.22
CA GLN A 547 -4.63 16.08 -24.13
C GLN A 547 -3.14 16.37 -24.05
N PHE A 548 -2.35 15.33 -24.22
CA PHE A 548 -0.90 15.40 -24.42
C PHE A 548 -0.58 14.66 -25.70
N ASN A 549 0.26 15.25 -26.55
CA ASN A 549 0.84 14.57 -27.70
C ASN A 549 2.32 14.92 -27.79
N CYS A 550 3.14 13.98 -28.24
CA CYS A 550 4.53 14.24 -28.61
C CYS A 550 4.94 13.38 -29.80
N SER A 551 6.14 13.62 -30.32
CA SER A 551 6.66 12.84 -31.46
C SER A 551 6.92 11.36 -31.15
N ASP A 552 6.82 10.94 -29.89
CA ASP A 552 6.82 9.53 -29.48
C ASP A 552 5.37 9.07 -29.20
N PRO A 553 4.76 8.27 -30.10
CA PRO A 553 3.38 7.84 -29.95
C PRO A 553 3.18 6.91 -28.75
N GLU A 554 4.21 6.21 -28.28
CA GLU A 554 4.10 5.29 -27.15
C GLU A 554 3.93 6.04 -25.83
N VAL A 555 4.64 7.17 -25.67
CA VAL A 555 4.46 8.04 -24.50
C VAL A 555 3.09 8.72 -24.54
N THR A 556 2.64 9.14 -25.73
CA THR A 556 1.29 9.68 -25.93
C THR A 556 0.21 8.66 -25.53
N ASN A 557 0.35 7.40 -25.97
CA ASN A 557 -0.55 6.32 -25.59
C ASN A 557 -0.51 6.05 -24.09
N ALA A 558 0.68 6.01 -23.47
CA ALA A 558 0.84 5.80 -22.04
C ALA A 558 0.15 6.90 -21.22
N PHE A 559 0.19 8.17 -21.65
CA PHE A 559 -0.56 9.26 -21.01
C PHE A 559 -2.08 9.03 -21.05
N ILE A 560 -2.61 8.61 -22.19
CA ILE A 560 -4.05 8.30 -22.32
C ILE A 560 -4.44 7.16 -21.38
N LEU A 561 -3.63 6.10 -21.34
CA LEU A 561 -3.85 4.95 -20.44
C LEU A 561 -3.76 5.36 -18.97
N ALA A 562 -2.81 6.23 -18.59
CA ALA A 562 -2.70 6.78 -17.25
C ALA A 562 -4.00 7.50 -16.81
N LYS A 563 -4.62 8.31 -17.70
CA LYS A 563 -5.91 8.96 -17.42
C LYS A 563 -7.04 7.97 -17.14
N LEU A 564 -7.11 6.89 -17.93
CA LEU A 564 -8.11 5.83 -17.72
C LEU A 564 -7.89 5.10 -16.39
N ASN A 565 -6.63 4.82 -16.04
CA ASN A 565 -6.28 4.17 -14.78
C ASN A 565 -6.63 5.05 -13.56
N LEU A 566 -6.42 6.38 -13.62
CA LEU A 566 -6.89 7.30 -12.56
C LEU A 566 -8.40 7.25 -12.39
N HIS A 567 -9.15 7.27 -13.50
CA HIS A 567 -10.61 7.12 -13.41
C HIS A 567 -11.01 5.78 -12.80
N MET A 568 -10.31 4.70 -13.14
CA MET A 568 -10.58 3.39 -12.54
C MET A 568 -10.34 3.36 -11.03
N LEU A 569 -9.47 4.23 -10.49
CA LEU A 569 -9.19 4.37 -9.07
C LEU A 569 -10.12 5.35 -8.34
N ARG A 570 -11.00 6.08 -9.06
CA ARG A 570 -11.89 7.11 -8.50
C ARG A 570 -13.17 6.47 -7.92
N PHE A 571 -13.43 6.69 -6.63
CA PHE A 571 -14.55 6.10 -5.89
C PHE A 571 -15.35 7.12 -5.10
N ASP A 572 -16.66 6.90 -5.02
CA ASP A 572 -17.58 7.53 -4.09
C ASP A 572 -17.88 6.54 -2.95
N LEU A 573 -17.30 6.82 -1.78
CA LEU A 573 -17.40 5.99 -0.57
C LEU A 573 -18.37 6.58 0.47
N ARG A 574 -19.21 7.54 0.08
CA ARG A 574 -20.23 8.12 0.98
C ARG A 574 -21.29 7.07 1.38
N PRO A 575 -21.83 7.13 2.60
CA PRO A 575 -21.54 8.12 3.64
C PRO A 575 -20.34 7.75 4.54
N ASN A 576 -19.60 6.67 4.26
CA ASN A 576 -18.50 6.24 5.14
C ASN A 576 -17.37 7.29 5.15
N LEU A 577 -16.97 7.76 3.96
CA LEU A 577 -16.05 8.88 3.78
C LEU A 577 -16.80 10.11 3.28
N PRO A 578 -16.30 11.33 3.53
CA PRO A 578 -17.06 12.56 3.29
C PRO A 578 -17.22 12.92 1.81
N ASP A 579 -16.33 12.44 0.92
CA ASP A 579 -16.27 12.88 -0.47
C ASP A 579 -15.77 11.79 -1.43
N LEU A 580 -15.66 12.13 -2.71
CA LEU A 580 -14.96 11.34 -3.73
C LEU A 580 -13.47 11.21 -3.37
N VAL A 581 -12.92 10.01 -3.57
CA VAL A 581 -11.52 9.70 -3.26
C VAL A 581 -10.87 8.89 -4.36
N PHE A 582 -9.54 8.81 -4.32
CA PHE A 582 -8.81 7.78 -5.02
C PHE A 582 -8.50 6.61 -4.08
N LEU A 583 -8.66 5.39 -4.59
CA LEU A 583 -8.07 4.20 -3.97
C LEU A 583 -6.60 4.09 -4.39
N ALA A 584 -5.76 3.55 -3.52
CA ALA A 584 -4.32 3.46 -3.78
C ALA A 584 -3.99 2.45 -4.89
N GLY A 585 -4.64 1.28 -4.93
CA GLY A 585 -4.57 0.42 -6.11
C GLY A 585 -5.00 -1.03 -5.93
N TYR A 586 -5.04 -1.75 -7.04
CA TYR A 586 -5.56 -3.12 -7.10
C TYR A 586 -4.44 -4.14 -7.33
N PRO A 587 -4.50 -5.31 -6.66
CA PRO A 587 -5.53 -5.74 -5.71
C PRO A 587 -5.27 -5.31 -4.25
N ASN A 588 -4.03 -4.98 -3.88
CA ASN A 588 -3.59 -5.01 -2.47
C ASN A 588 -4.01 -3.80 -1.63
N TYR A 589 -4.33 -2.68 -2.27
CA TYR A 589 -4.50 -1.37 -1.62
C TYR A 589 -5.79 -0.68 -2.07
N ALA A 590 -6.89 -1.43 -2.18
CA ALA A 590 -8.22 -0.93 -2.55
C ALA A 590 -8.88 -0.07 -1.43
N ARG A 591 -8.15 0.94 -0.96
CA ARG A 591 -8.48 1.84 0.17
C ARG A 591 -7.73 3.16 0.03
N VAL A 592 -8.01 4.12 0.91
CA VAL A 592 -7.35 5.43 0.89
C VAL A 592 -6.01 5.35 1.64
N PHE A 593 -4.95 5.78 0.97
CA PHE A 593 -3.57 5.74 1.47
C PHE A 593 -2.96 7.14 1.37
N GLY A 594 -2.39 7.64 2.47
CA GLY A 594 -1.83 8.99 2.57
C GLY A 594 -0.74 9.24 1.52
N CYS A 595 0.40 8.55 1.66
CA CYS A 595 1.54 8.65 0.75
C CYS A 595 1.17 8.60 -0.74
N ASP A 596 0.45 7.57 -1.20
CA ASP A 596 0.03 7.41 -2.60
C ASP A 596 -0.80 8.59 -3.11
N SER A 597 -1.71 9.09 -2.27
CA SER A 597 -2.58 10.22 -2.61
C SER A 597 -1.79 11.53 -2.70
N PHE A 598 -0.85 11.75 -1.79
CA PHE A 598 -0.07 12.99 -1.76
C PHE A 598 0.82 13.14 -2.99
N TYR A 599 1.55 12.08 -3.39
CA TYR A 599 2.36 12.10 -4.62
C TYR A 599 1.53 12.25 -5.89
N SER A 600 0.30 11.74 -5.89
CA SER A 600 -0.54 11.73 -7.09
C SER A 600 -1.30 13.03 -7.30
N THR A 601 -1.35 13.87 -6.27
CA THR A 601 -2.08 15.14 -6.24
C THR A 601 -1.71 16.06 -7.42
N PRO A 602 -0.42 16.39 -7.68
CA PRO A 602 -0.10 17.35 -8.73
C PRO A 602 -0.47 16.83 -10.13
N GLY A 603 -0.15 15.57 -10.43
CA GLY A 603 -0.51 14.93 -11.68
C GLY A 603 -2.02 14.88 -11.90
N ALA A 604 -2.80 14.43 -10.92
CA ALA A 604 -4.25 14.35 -11.03
C ALA A 604 -4.94 15.72 -11.19
N ASN A 605 -4.47 16.76 -10.48
CA ASN A 605 -4.98 18.12 -10.67
C ASN A 605 -4.78 18.62 -12.09
N SER A 606 -3.60 18.38 -12.67
CA SER A 606 -3.22 18.92 -13.98
C SER A 606 -4.07 18.42 -15.15
N ILE A 607 -4.81 17.33 -14.95
CA ILE A 607 -5.61 16.67 -15.99
C ILE A 607 -7.11 16.59 -15.67
N GLY A 608 -7.60 17.43 -14.74
CA GLY A 608 -9.03 17.61 -14.49
C GLY A 608 -9.66 16.68 -13.45
N PHE A 609 -8.87 16.13 -12.53
CA PHE A 609 -9.37 15.37 -11.36
C PHE A 609 -9.28 16.15 -10.04
N SER A 610 -9.26 17.49 -10.10
CA SER A 610 -9.12 18.34 -8.91
C SER A 610 -10.24 18.16 -7.88
N ASP A 611 -11.45 17.77 -8.30
CA ASP A 611 -12.55 17.45 -7.39
C ASP A 611 -12.23 16.25 -6.48
N THR A 612 -11.68 15.19 -7.07
CA THR A 612 -11.31 13.95 -6.38
C THR A 612 -10.07 14.17 -5.53
N VAL A 613 -9.13 15.01 -5.99
CA VAL A 613 -7.98 15.45 -5.18
C VAL A 613 -8.44 16.23 -3.95
N ALA A 614 -9.35 17.19 -4.10
CA ALA A 614 -9.89 17.93 -2.97
C ALA A 614 -10.59 16.99 -1.99
N GLY A 615 -11.38 16.04 -2.50
CA GLY A 615 -12.09 15.04 -1.70
C GLY A 615 -11.16 14.11 -0.91
N VAL A 616 -10.05 13.63 -1.51
CA VAL A 616 -9.09 12.79 -0.79
C VAL A 616 -8.32 13.57 0.28
N LEU A 617 -7.91 14.82 0.00
CA LEU A 617 -7.22 15.67 0.99
C LEU A 617 -8.13 16.03 2.17
N LYS A 618 -9.41 16.37 1.90
CA LYS A 618 -10.41 16.59 2.96
C LYS A 618 -10.67 15.32 3.78
N THR A 619 -10.80 14.17 3.12
CA THR A 619 -11.02 12.88 3.79
C THR A 619 -9.86 12.55 4.74
N LEU A 620 -8.62 12.77 4.33
CA LEU A 620 -7.45 12.55 5.18
C LEU A 620 -7.34 13.58 6.31
N ALA A 621 -7.76 14.82 6.08
CA ALA A 621 -7.81 15.88 7.10
C ALA A 621 -8.91 15.68 8.15
N ASP A 622 -10.03 15.06 7.77
CA ASP A 622 -11.18 14.78 8.65
C ASP A 622 -10.96 13.55 9.55
N SER A 623 -9.80 12.88 9.43
CA SER A 623 -9.50 11.65 10.17
C SER A 623 -9.38 11.90 11.68
N ARG A 624 -9.89 10.95 12.49
CA ARG A 624 -10.14 11.13 13.93
C ARG A 624 -9.26 10.25 14.81
N GLU A 625 -9.30 10.56 16.11
CA GLU A 625 -8.56 9.90 17.19
C GLU A 625 -8.59 8.36 17.10
N ASN A 626 -7.41 7.75 17.32
CA ASN A 626 -7.25 6.32 17.37
C ASN A 626 -7.91 5.74 18.65
N PRO A 627 -8.76 4.70 18.56
CA PRO A 627 -9.36 4.04 19.72
C PRO A 627 -8.34 3.43 20.70
N HIS A 628 -7.06 3.30 20.32
CA HIS A 628 -5.97 2.81 21.16
C HIS A 628 -5.25 3.90 21.98
N GLY A 629 -5.75 5.15 21.98
CA GLY A 629 -5.28 6.22 22.87
C GLY A 629 -3.92 6.83 22.50
N VAL A 630 -3.44 6.60 21.27
CA VAL A 630 -2.32 7.32 20.66
C VAL A 630 -2.92 8.42 19.77
N PRO A 631 -2.51 9.68 19.87
CA PRO A 631 -2.98 10.70 18.92
C PRO A 631 -2.62 10.23 17.51
N SER A 632 -3.62 10.06 16.65
CA SER A 632 -3.43 9.70 15.23
C SER A 632 -2.56 10.73 14.50
N GLY A 633 -2.47 11.93 15.06
CA GLY A 633 -2.12 13.12 14.32
C GLY A 633 -3.33 13.58 13.49
N PRO A 634 -3.22 14.76 12.88
CA PRO A 634 -4.27 15.30 12.01
C PRO A 634 -4.40 14.57 10.67
N VAL A 635 -3.44 13.71 10.29
CA VAL A 635 -3.51 12.90 9.07
C VAL A 635 -3.08 11.46 9.33
N PRO A 636 -3.65 10.46 8.62
CA PRO A 636 -3.34 9.05 8.81
C PRO A 636 -2.43 8.48 7.71
N HIS A 637 -1.87 7.29 7.95
CA HIS A 637 -1.17 6.52 6.92
C HIS A 637 -2.15 5.85 5.97
N GLU A 638 -3.16 5.18 6.54
CA GLU A 638 -4.17 4.42 5.80
C GLU A 638 -5.53 4.51 6.49
N ILE A 639 -6.59 4.65 5.69
CA ILE A 639 -7.98 4.56 6.15
C ILE A 639 -8.69 3.45 5.36
N ALA A 640 -9.34 2.54 6.08
CA ALA A 640 -10.25 1.57 5.49
C ALA A 640 -11.42 2.27 4.79
N THR A 641 -12.05 1.59 3.84
CA THR A 641 -13.24 2.11 3.14
C THR A 641 -14.46 2.29 4.05
N SER A 642 -14.42 1.76 5.29
CA SER A 642 -15.39 1.99 6.37
C SER A 642 -15.08 3.23 7.24
N ASN A 643 -14.07 4.02 6.88
CA ASN A 643 -13.53 5.12 7.69
C ASN A 643 -12.80 4.68 8.96
N ARG A 644 -12.41 3.42 9.06
CA ARG A 644 -11.57 2.94 10.15
C ARG A 644 -10.10 3.28 9.89
N LEU A 645 -9.46 3.92 10.88
CA LEU A 645 -8.02 4.15 10.87
C LEU A 645 -7.27 2.81 10.91
N ILE A 646 -6.40 2.57 9.92
CA ILE A 646 -5.58 1.35 9.83
C ILE A 646 -4.17 1.60 10.36
N GLY A 647 -3.56 2.71 9.96
CA GLY A 647 -2.17 3.05 10.30
C GLY A 647 -2.06 4.50 10.75
N ILE A 648 -1.25 4.74 11.79
CA ILE A 648 -0.86 6.09 12.18
C ILE A 648 0.17 6.64 11.20
N ALA A 649 0.15 7.95 10.96
CA ALA A 649 1.05 8.54 10.00
C ALA A 649 2.54 8.31 10.33
N ASN A 650 3.29 7.93 9.30
CA ASN A 650 4.74 7.96 9.28
C ASN A 650 5.24 9.40 9.39
N SER A 651 6.49 9.59 9.82
CA SER A 651 7.04 10.91 10.14
C SER A 651 7.11 11.88 8.94
N GLN A 652 7.08 11.34 7.72
CA GLN A 652 7.05 12.13 6.49
C GLN A 652 5.64 12.59 6.08
N GLU A 653 4.58 11.86 6.46
CA GLU A 653 3.25 12.06 5.90
C GLU A 653 2.57 13.37 6.34
N PRO A 654 2.64 13.81 7.61
CA PRO A 654 2.11 15.10 8.00
C PRO A 654 2.72 16.28 7.22
N PRO A 655 4.05 16.39 7.03
CA PRO A 655 4.60 17.45 6.20
C PRO A 655 4.32 17.25 4.71
N GLN A 656 4.29 16.02 4.20
CA GLN A 656 3.93 15.75 2.80
C GLN A 656 2.47 16.13 2.49
N PHE A 657 1.54 15.90 3.42
CA PHE A 657 0.16 16.35 3.30
C PHE A 657 0.05 17.87 3.11
N ILE A 658 0.82 18.65 3.89
CA ILE A 658 0.86 20.11 3.78
C ILE A 658 1.33 20.52 2.38
N TRP A 659 2.41 19.90 1.89
CA TRP A 659 2.88 20.12 0.53
C TRP A 659 1.80 19.79 -0.50
N ALA A 660 1.15 18.63 -0.41
CA ALA A 660 0.10 18.25 -1.35
C ALA A 660 -1.08 19.23 -1.36
N CYS A 661 -1.50 19.74 -0.19
CA CYS A 661 -2.54 20.77 -0.09
C CYS A 661 -2.14 22.07 -0.81
N TRP A 662 -0.87 22.49 -0.67
CA TRP A 662 -0.37 23.66 -1.40
C TRP A 662 -0.32 23.41 -2.91
N GLN A 663 0.15 22.24 -3.33
CA GLN A 663 0.17 21.88 -4.75
C GLN A 663 -1.24 21.86 -5.35
N HIS A 664 -2.24 21.37 -4.63
CA HIS A 664 -3.64 21.45 -5.05
C HIS A 664 -4.10 22.90 -5.21
N PHE A 665 -3.87 23.75 -4.20
CA PHE A 665 -4.23 25.16 -4.28
C PHE A 665 -3.53 25.90 -5.42
N ARG A 666 -2.26 25.60 -5.71
CA ARG A 666 -1.54 26.19 -6.85
C ARG A 666 -2.19 25.89 -8.19
N TRP A 667 -2.81 24.73 -8.34
CA TRP A 667 -3.55 24.35 -9.56
C TRP A 667 -4.96 24.93 -9.60
N THR A 668 -5.66 25.01 -8.46
CA THR A 668 -7.10 25.35 -8.44
C THR A 668 -7.40 26.80 -8.08
N GLY A 669 -6.54 27.45 -7.29
CA GLY A 669 -6.84 28.74 -6.68
C GLY A 669 -8.01 28.70 -5.70
N ASP A 670 -8.42 27.51 -5.22
CA ASP A 670 -9.60 27.35 -4.35
C ASP A 670 -9.33 27.93 -2.96
N GLN A 671 -9.72 29.19 -2.81
CA GLN A 671 -9.63 29.97 -1.59
C GLN A 671 -10.47 29.38 -0.44
N GLN A 672 -11.57 28.70 -0.75
CA GLN A 672 -12.40 28.06 0.28
C GLN A 672 -11.69 26.83 0.83
N PHE A 673 -11.16 25.97 -0.04
CA PHE A 673 -10.33 24.84 0.36
C PHE A 673 -9.15 25.29 1.21
N LEU A 674 -8.40 26.31 0.76
CA LEU A 674 -7.21 26.78 1.48
C LEU A 674 -7.55 27.26 2.90
N ARG A 675 -8.61 28.06 3.07
CA ARG A 675 -9.06 28.53 4.39
C ARG A 675 -9.47 27.39 5.32
N GLN A 676 -10.06 26.32 4.78
CA GLN A 676 -10.47 25.16 5.57
C GLN A 676 -9.29 24.28 5.98
N ILE A 677 -8.32 24.07 5.08
CA ILE A 677 -7.24 23.12 5.28
C ILE A 677 -6.06 23.71 6.05
N TYR A 678 -5.81 25.01 5.93
CA TYR A 678 -4.64 25.68 6.53
C TYR A 678 -4.52 25.46 8.06
N PRO A 679 -5.59 25.56 8.87
CA PRO A 679 -5.51 25.25 10.29
C PRO A 679 -5.07 23.80 10.57
N ILE A 680 -5.50 22.84 9.74
CA ILE A 680 -5.10 21.43 9.86
C ILE A 680 -3.62 21.27 9.49
N CYS A 681 -3.13 21.99 8.47
CA CYS A 681 -1.71 22.03 8.13
C CYS A 681 -0.85 22.56 9.28
N GLN A 682 -1.31 23.60 10.00
CA GLN A 682 -0.60 24.10 11.19
C GLN A 682 -0.59 23.05 12.31
N GLN A 683 -1.73 22.38 12.54
CA GLN A 683 -1.83 21.30 13.51
C GLN A 683 -0.90 20.12 13.18
N SER A 684 -0.68 19.82 11.89
CA SER A 684 0.25 18.78 11.43
C SER A 684 1.67 19.09 11.88
N ILE A 685 2.13 20.34 11.77
CA ILE A 685 3.43 20.74 12.31
C ILE A 685 3.44 20.59 13.83
N SER A 686 2.46 21.16 14.53
CA SER A 686 2.39 21.07 16.01
C SER A 686 2.38 19.62 16.51
N PHE A 687 1.75 18.70 15.79
CA PHE A 687 1.78 17.28 16.10
C PHE A 687 3.19 16.71 16.05
N LEU A 688 3.98 17.00 15.01
CA LEU A 688 5.38 16.55 14.91
C LEU A 688 6.22 17.07 16.08
N GLN A 689 6.05 18.35 16.44
CA GLN A 689 6.77 18.98 17.55
C GLN A 689 6.46 18.32 18.89
N ASN A 690 5.18 18.05 19.15
CA ASN A 690 4.70 17.60 20.45
C ASN A 690 4.72 16.07 20.62
N HIS A 691 4.66 15.30 19.53
CA HIS A 691 4.42 13.85 19.56
C HIS A 691 5.41 12.99 18.75
N ARG A 692 6.32 13.60 17.98
CA ARG A 692 7.34 12.87 17.18
C ARG A 692 8.78 13.30 17.50
N ASN A 693 8.98 13.85 18.71
CA ASN A 693 10.29 14.23 19.25
C ASN A 693 11.14 15.02 18.25
N MET A 694 10.54 16.04 17.63
CA MET A 694 11.26 16.89 16.69
C MET A 694 12.34 17.66 17.46
N ASP A 695 13.60 17.49 17.07
CA ASP A 695 14.72 18.12 17.77
C ASP A 695 14.84 19.62 17.44
N LYS A 696 15.83 20.28 18.06
CA LYS A 696 16.08 21.71 17.88
C LYS A 696 16.54 22.07 16.46
N ASP A 697 17.12 21.12 15.73
CA ASP A 697 17.55 21.29 14.35
C ASP A 697 16.41 21.05 13.36
N GLY A 698 15.27 20.53 13.83
CA GLY A 698 14.06 20.29 13.05
C GLY A 698 13.95 18.87 12.52
N TYR A 699 14.74 17.90 13.03
CA TYR A 699 14.65 16.52 12.56
C TYR A 699 13.65 15.72 13.37
N VAL A 700 12.79 14.98 12.67
CA VAL A 700 11.68 14.21 13.23
C VAL A 700 12.07 12.74 13.37
N GLU A 701 11.78 12.13 14.53
CA GLU A 701 12.00 10.70 14.75
C GLU A 701 10.82 9.86 14.26
N GLY A 702 11.11 8.64 13.80
CA GLY A 702 10.11 7.63 13.43
C GLY A 702 10.28 7.10 12.00
N ASN A 703 9.41 6.16 11.63
CA ASN A 703 9.43 5.57 10.29
C ASN A 703 9.17 6.63 9.23
N GLY A 704 9.91 6.55 8.13
CA GLY A 704 9.69 7.37 6.93
C GLY A 704 8.94 6.61 5.85
N LEU A 705 9.13 7.01 4.61
CA LEU A 705 8.58 6.35 3.42
C LEU A 705 9.27 5.01 3.18
N ILE A 706 10.57 4.91 3.46
CA ILE A 706 11.31 3.66 3.32
C ILE A 706 11.19 2.85 4.61
N GLU A 707 10.22 1.95 4.66
CA GLU A 707 9.90 1.10 5.82
C GLU A 707 10.79 -0.16 5.92
N ALA A 708 12.10 -0.01 5.68
CA ALA A 708 13.05 -1.11 5.72
C ALA A 708 13.74 -1.25 7.10
N PRO A 709 14.03 -2.49 7.57
CA PRO A 709 14.78 -2.69 8.82
C PRO A 709 16.11 -1.92 8.84
N GLY A 710 16.31 -1.11 9.87
CA GLY A 710 17.52 -0.30 10.02
C GLY A 710 17.55 0.97 9.15
N ALA A 711 16.40 1.43 8.65
CA ALA A 711 16.24 2.73 8.00
C ALA A 711 16.70 3.92 8.88
N GLY A 712 16.86 3.75 10.19
CA GLY A 712 17.40 4.76 11.12
C GLY A 712 16.31 5.43 11.97
N GLY A 713 16.71 6.34 12.85
CA GLY A 713 15.78 7.07 13.71
C GLY A 713 15.12 8.25 13.01
N LYS A 714 15.94 9.14 12.41
CA LYS A 714 15.51 10.34 11.68
C LYS A 714 15.75 10.13 10.18
N THR A 715 14.70 10.01 9.39
CA THR A 715 14.79 9.65 7.97
C THR A 715 14.96 10.85 7.04
N LEU A 716 15.60 10.63 5.90
CA LEU A 716 15.90 11.67 4.90
C LEU A 716 14.62 12.31 4.36
N GLU A 717 13.66 11.49 3.96
CA GLU A 717 12.38 11.91 3.40
C GLU A 717 11.57 12.77 4.37
N ALA A 718 11.52 12.43 5.66
CA ALA A 718 10.77 13.22 6.64
C ALA A 718 11.34 14.63 6.79
N THR A 719 12.66 14.74 6.76
CA THR A 719 13.37 16.04 6.78
C THR A 719 13.15 16.83 5.50
N CYS A 720 13.22 16.17 4.35
CA CYS A 720 12.97 16.80 3.04
C CYS A 720 11.55 17.35 2.94
N TYR A 721 10.55 16.55 3.34
CA TYR A 721 9.16 16.99 3.33
C TYR A 721 8.87 18.05 4.38
N LEU A 722 9.53 18.03 5.54
CA LEU A 722 9.37 19.12 6.51
C LEU A 722 9.83 20.47 5.95
N TYR A 723 10.91 20.49 5.16
CA TYR A 723 11.29 21.69 4.42
C TYR A 723 10.20 22.11 3.43
N ALA A 724 9.69 21.17 2.63
CA ALA A 724 8.58 21.43 1.70
C ALA A 724 7.31 21.94 2.41
N ALA A 725 7.05 21.46 3.62
CA ALA A 725 5.92 21.88 4.43
C ALA A 725 6.11 23.31 4.96
N TYR A 726 7.30 23.69 5.42
CA TYR A 726 7.56 25.06 5.86
C TYR A 726 7.49 26.06 4.71
N THR A 727 8.01 25.71 3.53
CA THR A 727 7.87 26.58 2.35
C THR A 727 6.41 26.69 1.92
N SER A 728 5.67 25.57 1.91
CA SER A 728 4.24 25.56 1.60
C SER A 728 3.44 26.39 2.60
N LEU A 729 3.66 26.23 3.91
CA LEU A 729 2.98 27.02 4.94
C LEU A 729 3.30 28.51 4.85
N ALA A 730 4.53 28.88 4.51
CA ALA A 730 4.86 30.28 4.27
C ALA A 730 3.99 30.82 3.13
N GLU A 731 3.98 30.17 1.97
CA GLU A 731 3.19 30.64 0.82
C GLU A 731 1.67 30.61 1.08
N MET A 732 1.16 29.59 1.78
CA MET A 732 -0.23 29.55 2.24
C MET A 732 -0.55 30.76 3.15
N SER A 733 0.32 31.06 4.11
CA SER A 733 0.18 32.23 4.99
C SER A 733 0.13 33.52 4.18
N LEU A 734 1.01 33.67 3.19
CA LEU A 734 1.03 34.85 2.32
C LEU A 734 -0.26 34.99 1.52
N ALA A 735 -0.76 33.89 0.93
CA ALA A 735 -2.01 33.87 0.18
C ALA A 735 -3.24 34.19 1.05
N LEU A 736 -3.20 33.86 2.34
CA LEU A 736 -4.24 34.19 3.32
C LEU A 736 -4.05 35.57 3.99
N GLY A 737 -2.95 36.29 3.70
CA GLY A 737 -2.64 37.60 4.28
C GLY A 737 -1.97 37.57 5.66
N HIS A 738 -1.54 36.40 6.12
CA HIS A 738 -0.86 36.15 7.41
C HIS A 738 0.66 36.42 7.29
N LYS A 739 1.05 37.71 7.28
CA LYS A 739 2.44 38.13 6.99
C LYS A 739 3.47 37.73 8.05
N GLU A 740 3.08 37.69 9.32
CA GLU A 740 3.98 37.29 10.41
C GLU A 740 4.30 35.80 10.31
N GLU A 741 3.28 34.96 10.15
CA GLU A 741 3.44 33.52 9.96
C GLU A 741 4.22 33.17 8.69
N PHE A 742 4.05 33.95 7.61
CA PHE A 742 4.90 33.83 6.42
C PHE A 742 6.39 34.00 6.77
N GLY A 743 6.74 35.04 7.52
CA GLY A 743 8.11 35.30 7.97
C GLY A 743 8.66 34.16 8.84
N ASP A 744 7.88 33.71 9.82
CA ASP A 744 8.26 32.64 10.74
C ASP A 744 8.54 31.31 10.04
N TYR A 745 7.65 30.89 9.13
CA TYR A 745 7.83 29.65 8.39
C TYR A 745 8.98 29.74 7.40
N ARG A 746 9.19 30.92 6.80
CA ARG A 746 10.33 31.16 5.91
C ARG A 746 11.66 31.04 6.65
N GLU A 747 11.78 31.65 7.83
CA GLU A 747 12.98 31.53 8.66
C GLU A 747 13.27 30.07 9.04
N LYS A 748 12.22 29.31 9.44
CA LYS A 748 12.34 27.88 9.75
C LYS A 748 12.83 27.07 8.55
N ALA A 749 12.28 27.32 7.35
CA ALA A 749 12.71 26.66 6.12
C ALA A 749 14.18 26.96 5.80
N ASP A 750 14.59 28.24 5.85
CA ASP A 750 15.95 28.66 5.52
C ASP A 750 16.98 28.11 6.53
N ARG A 751 16.63 28.08 7.83
CA ARG A 751 17.46 27.47 8.88
C ARG A 751 17.61 25.95 8.67
N LEU A 752 16.50 25.25 8.37
CA LEU A 752 16.52 23.81 8.11
C LEU A 752 17.40 23.51 6.88
N LYS A 753 17.26 24.28 5.79
CA LYS A 753 18.07 24.13 4.58
C LYS A 753 19.56 24.27 4.87
N LYS A 754 19.96 25.29 5.62
CA LYS A 754 21.36 25.51 6.01
C LYS A 754 21.91 24.36 6.86
N ASN A 755 21.15 23.92 7.86
CA ASN A 755 21.60 22.85 8.77
C ASN A 755 21.68 21.50 8.05
N PHE A 756 20.67 21.16 7.26
CA PHE A 756 20.60 19.92 6.49
C PHE A 756 21.83 19.75 5.57
N ASN A 757 22.10 20.75 4.72
CA ASN A 757 23.20 20.67 3.74
C ASN A 757 24.60 20.60 4.38
N ARG A 758 24.71 20.96 5.66
CA ARG A 758 25.94 20.83 6.46
C ARG A 758 26.01 19.49 7.20
N GLN A 759 24.93 19.07 7.86
CA GLN A 759 24.93 17.93 8.79
C GLN A 759 24.69 16.58 8.10
N TRP A 760 23.91 16.56 7.02
CA TRP A 760 23.54 15.33 6.31
C TRP A 760 24.48 15.00 5.15
N TRP A 761 25.23 15.98 4.66
CA TRP A 761 26.18 15.77 3.57
C TRP A 761 27.36 14.92 4.04
N ASN A 762 27.68 13.87 3.28
CA ASN A 762 28.85 13.05 3.49
C ASN A 762 29.89 13.38 2.41
N GLU A 763 31.00 14.00 2.82
CA GLU A 763 32.06 14.42 1.88
C GLU A 763 32.77 13.26 1.19
N LYS A 764 32.91 12.11 1.86
CA LYS A 764 33.57 10.95 1.25
C LYS A 764 32.68 10.31 0.18
N GLU A 765 31.42 10.13 0.52
CA GLU A 765 30.45 9.50 -0.37
C GLU A 765 29.93 10.49 -1.43
N GLN A 766 30.13 11.80 -1.28
CA GLN A 766 29.54 12.83 -2.16
C GLN A 766 28.02 12.67 -2.29
N MET A 767 27.34 12.50 -1.15
CA MET A 767 25.89 12.28 -1.07
C MET A 767 25.35 12.59 0.33
N TRP A 768 24.07 12.93 0.43
CA TRP A 768 23.40 13.03 1.72
C TRP A 768 23.13 11.66 2.33
N ALA A 769 23.22 11.58 3.65
CA ALA A 769 22.86 10.41 4.43
C ALA A 769 21.39 10.05 4.23
N THR A 770 21.09 8.74 4.19
CA THR A 770 19.70 8.27 4.10
C THR A 770 18.96 8.37 5.43
N ALA A 771 19.69 8.49 6.54
CA ALA A 771 19.16 8.77 7.86
C ALA A 771 20.23 9.27 8.82
N LEU A 772 19.79 9.86 9.93
CA LEU A 772 20.58 10.12 11.12
C LEU A 772 20.11 9.25 12.30
N GLU A 773 21.07 8.84 13.11
CA GLU A 773 20.83 8.26 14.43
C GLU A 773 20.40 9.32 15.45
N ALA A 774 19.91 8.86 16.61
CA ALA A 774 19.52 9.75 17.71
C ALA A 774 20.69 10.63 18.20
N ASP A 775 21.92 10.13 18.13
CA ASP A 775 23.15 10.85 18.47
C ASP A 775 23.68 11.75 17.33
N GLY A 776 22.98 11.81 16.18
CA GLY A 776 23.37 12.59 15.01
C GLY A 776 24.33 11.88 14.05
N LYS A 777 24.71 10.63 14.30
CA LYS A 777 25.58 9.86 13.39
C LYS A 777 24.87 9.56 12.06
N GLN A 778 25.56 9.81 10.95
CA GLN A 778 25.06 9.52 9.60
C GLN A 778 24.97 8.01 9.32
N ARG A 779 23.90 7.59 8.63
CA ARG A 779 23.75 6.26 8.03
C ARG A 779 23.54 6.33 6.52
N MET A 780 24.25 5.45 5.80
CA MET A 780 24.11 5.24 4.36
C MET A 780 23.48 3.86 4.12
N LYS A 781 22.30 3.80 3.49
CA LYS A 781 21.56 2.54 3.25
C LYS A 781 21.21 2.29 1.79
N ASN A 782 21.79 3.05 0.85
CA ASN A 782 21.66 2.85 -0.59
C ASN A 782 20.21 2.88 -1.14
N PHE A 783 19.25 3.41 -0.38
CA PHE A 783 17.87 3.55 -0.83
C PHE A 783 17.73 4.69 -1.83
N TRP A 784 16.73 4.59 -2.71
CA TRP A 784 16.41 5.62 -3.70
C TRP A 784 15.97 6.96 -3.10
N SER A 785 15.70 7.01 -1.79
CA SER A 785 15.32 8.23 -1.05
C SER A 785 16.32 9.38 -1.17
N VAL A 786 17.54 9.10 -1.66
CA VAL A 786 18.55 10.11 -2.03
C VAL A 786 18.06 11.14 -3.05
N VAL A 787 16.94 10.91 -3.75
CA VAL A 787 16.33 11.89 -4.65
C VAL A 787 15.59 13.03 -3.93
N PHE A 788 15.07 12.79 -2.72
CA PHE A 788 14.16 13.73 -2.05
C PHE A 788 14.74 15.11 -1.73
N PRO A 789 16.04 15.28 -1.42
CA PRO A 789 16.62 16.62 -1.28
C PRO A 789 16.45 17.49 -2.52
N MET A 790 16.49 16.87 -3.71
CA MET A 790 16.30 17.57 -4.97
C MET A 790 14.81 17.79 -5.27
N GLU A 791 13.97 16.78 -5.06
CA GLU A 791 12.51 16.89 -5.24
C GLU A 791 11.93 18.07 -4.43
N THR A 792 12.29 18.17 -3.15
CA THR A 792 11.77 19.21 -2.26
C THR A 792 12.53 20.53 -2.38
N ARG A 793 13.53 20.62 -3.27
CA ARG A 793 14.40 21.78 -3.49
C ARG A 793 15.22 22.18 -2.24
N LEU A 794 15.39 21.24 -1.31
CA LEU A 794 16.19 21.38 -0.08
C LEU A 794 17.70 21.37 -0.37
N ALA A 795 18.13 20.62 -1.39
CA ALA A 795 19.53 20.47 -1.78
C ALA A 795 20.20 21.80 -2.17
N ASP A 796 21.50 21.89 -1.89
CA ASP A 796 22.37 22.86 -2.54
C ASP A 796 22.50 22.51 -4.05
N PRO A 797 22.36 23.47 -4.97
CA PRO A 797 22.28 23.17 -6.40
C PRO A 797 23.51 22.44 -6.96
N GLU A 798 24.71 22.82 -6.54
CA GLU A 798 25.96 22.21 -7.01
C GLU A 798 26.04 20.72 -6.62
N LYS A 799 25.64 20.40 -5.38
CA LYS A 799 25.62 19.03 -4.86
C LYS A 799 24.50 18.20 -5.50
N ALA A 800 23.35 18.83 -5.79
CA ALA A 800 22.23 18.16 -6.43
C ALA A 800 22.62 17.55 -7.79
N ILE A 801 23.37 18.29 -8.61
CA ILE A 801 23.83 17.79 -9.92
C ILE A 801 24.78 16.59 -9.77
N ILE A 802 25.65 16.59 -8.76
CA ILE A 802 26.53 15.45 -8.47
C ILE A 802 25.69 14.21 -8.14
N VAL A 803 24.72 14.35 -7.22
CA VAL A 803 23.89 13.23 -6.77
C VAL A 803 22.98 12.73 -7.89
N LEU A 804 22.39 13.60 -8.72
CA LEU A 804 21.54 13.17 -9.84
C LEU A 804 22.30 12.35 -10.88
N LYS A 805 23.55 12.73 -11.20
CA LYS A 805 24.41 11.92 -12.07
C LYS A 805 24.69 10.55 -11.48
N ARG A 806 24.90 10.47 -10.16
CA ARG A 806 25.08 9.18 -9.47
C ARG A 806 23.80 8.37 -9.44
N ILE A 807 22.64 8.96 -9.19
CA ILE A 807 21.34 8.29 -9.27
C ILE A 807 21.16 7.65 -10.65
N GLN A 808 21.43 8.39 -11.72
CA GLN A 808 21.34 7.87 -13.08
C GLN A 808 22.28 6.69 -13.35
N GLN A 809 23.43 6.61 -12.68
CA GLN A 809 24.42 5.55 -12.89
C GLN A 809 24.21 4.34 -11.96
N GLU A 810 23.78 4.58 -10.72
CA GLU A 810 23.82 3.59 -9.64
C GLU A 810 22.42 3.11 -9.21
N TRP A 811 21.35 3.84 -9.54
CA TRP A 811 19.96 3.48 -9.21
C TRP A 811 19.09 3.25 -10.44
N VAL A 812 19.65 3.22 -11.64
CA VAL A 812 18.90 3.01 -12.87
C VAL A 812 19.43 1.81 -13.62
N ASN A 813 18.56 0.83 -13.88
CA ASN A 813 18.86 -0.32 -14.72
C ASN A 813 18.15 -0.20 -16.08
N GLN A 814 18.17 -1.26 -16.89
CA GLN A 814 17.55 -1.28 -18.22
C GLN A 814 16.03 -1.06 -18.21
N TRP A 815 15.37 -1.27 -17.08
CA TRP A 815 13.93 -1.09 -16.90
C TRP A 815 13.56 0.27 -16.32
N GLY A 816 14.44 0.89 -15.53
CA GLY A 816 14.17 2.17 -14.86
C GLY A 816 14.84 2.29 -13.48
N GLY A 817 14.25 3.08 -12.60
CA GLY A 817 14.72 3.31 -11.24
C GLY A 817 14.47 2.13 -10.29
N VAL A 818 15.51 1.68 -9.58
CA VAL A 818 15.45 0.58 -8.60
C VAL A 818 15.31 1.09 -7.17
N HIS A 819 14.67 0.29 -6.30
CA HIS A 819 14.43 0.67 -4.91
C HIS A 819 15.72 0.79 -4.07
N THR A 820 16.66 -0.14 -4.23
CA THR A 820 17.91 -0.18 -3.45
C THR A 820 19.09 -0.45 -4.36
N ARG A 821 20.09 0.44 -4.35
CA ARG A 821 21.35 0.20 -5.04
C ARG A 821 22.09 -0.98 -4.43
N GLN A 822 22.56 -1.86 -5.30
CA GLN A 822 23.50 -2.95 -5.01
C GLN A 822 24.63 -2.93 -6.04
N GLU A 823 25.62 -3.81 -5.91
CA GLU A 823 26.72 -3.91 -6.89
C GLU A 823 26.21 -4.31 -8.29
N ASP A 824 25.24 -5.23 -8.35
CA ASP A 824 24.51 -5.58 -9.56
C ASP A 824 23.01 -5.31 -9.38
N ILE A 825 22.46 -4.45 -10.24
CA ILE A 825 21.04 -4.08 -10.26
C ILE A 825 20.32 -4.59 -11.52
N SER A 826 21.02 -5.33 -12.40
CA SER A 826 20.50 -5.78 -13.70
C SER A 826 19.32 -6.74 -13.57
N GLN A 827 19.26 -7.53 -12.50
CA GLN A 827 18.19 -8.49 -12.23
C GLN A 827 17.05 -7.91 -11.38
N GLN A 828 17.16 -6.64 -10.96
CA GLN A 828 16.13 -6.03 -10.12
C GLN A 828 14.97 -5.52 -10.98
N GLY A 829 13.74 -5.69 -10.47
CA GLY A 829 12.59 -4.96 -10.98
C GLY A 829 12.72 -3.47 -10.71
N SER A 830 12.10 -2.65 -11.55
CA SER A 830 12.13 -1.19 -11.43
C SER A 830 10.79 -0.65 -10.97
N GLY A 831 10.82 0.22 -9.96
CA GLY A 831 9.65 0.92 -9.46
C GLY A 831 9.23 2.01 -10.43
N VAL A 832 7.95 2.01 -10.84
CA VAL A 832 7.43 3.02 -11.76
C VAL A 832 7.44 4.40 -11.09
N VAL A 833 7.02 4.49 -9.84
CA VAL A 833 7.09 5.73 -9.03
C VAL A 833 8.53 6.25 -8.90
N THR A 834 9.50 5.36 -8.67
CA THR A 834 10.92 5.72 -8.55
C THR A 834 11.43 6.33 -9.86
N SER A 835 11.10 5.69 -10.99
CA SER A 835 11.43 6.18 -12.33
C SER A 835 10.78 7.54 -12.59
N ASN A 836 9.50 7.69 -12.25
CA ASN A 836 8.76 8.94 -12.41
C ASN A 836 9.40 10.10 -11.63
N LEU A 837 9.77 9.88 -10.37
CA LEU A 837 10.38 10.92 -9.53
C LEU A 837 11.79 11.27 -10.00
N PHE A 838 12.59 10.27 -10.38
CA PHE A 838 13.90 10.53 -11.00
C PHE A 838 13.77 11.35 -12.28
N GLY A 839 12.78 11.04 -13.11
CA GLY A 839 12.54 11.75 -14.35
C GLY A 839 12.04 13.18 -14.13
N LEU A 840 11.07 13.36 -13.24
CA LEU A 840 10.55 14.68 -12.84
C LEU A 840 11.67 15.58 -12.34
N VAL A 841 12.47 15.09 -11.39
CA VAL A 841 13.60 15.85 -10.83
C VAL A 841 14.69 16.08 -11.87
N GLY A 842 14.96 15.10 -12.73
CA GLY A 842 15.89 15.24 -13.86
C GLY A 842 15.50 16.43 -14.76
N PHE A 843 14.23 16.51 -15.18
CA PHE A 843 13.75 17.65 -15.96
C PHE A 843 13.79 18.97 -15.19
N GLN A 844 13.43 18.99 -13.90
CA GLN A 844 13.48 20.20 -13.08
C GLN A 844 14.88 20.77 -12.98
N TYR A 845 15.91 19.93 -12.84
CA TYR A 845 17.32 20.34 -12.78
C TYR A 845 17.99 20.50 -14.16
N GLY A 846 17.22 20.47 -15.26
CA GLY A 846 17.73 20.68 -16.62
C GLY A 846 18.46 19.47 -17.23
N LEU A 847 18.36 18.29 -16.63
CA LEU A 847 18.89 17.03 -17.16
C LEU A 847 17.84 16.37 -18.08
N ALA A 848 17.53 17.03 -19.20
CA ALA A 848 16.43 16.64 -20.09
C ALA A 848 16.58 15.20 -20.62
N GLU A 849 17.80 14.76 -20.96
CA GLU A 849 18.07 13.40 -21.42
C GLU A 849 17.75 12.34 -20.35
N PHE A 850 18.11 12.62 -19.09
CA PHE A 850 17.83 11.72 -17.99
C PHE A 850 16.33 11.64 -17.71
N GLY A 851 15.65 12.80 -17.72
CA GLY A 851 14.19 12.88 -17.64
C GLY A 851 13.53 12.02 -18.72
N TRP A 852 13.98 12.14 -19.97
CA TRP A 852 13.44 11.41 -21.10
C TRP A 852 13.68 9.91 -21.05
N GLN A 853 14.85 9.48 -20.57
CA GLN A 853 15.14 8.08 -20.30
C GLN A 853 14.08 7.49 -19.35
N MET A 854 13.75 8.19 -18.27
CA MET A 854 12.76 7.73 -17.29
C MET A 854 11.33 7.75 -17.82
N VAL A 855 10.96 8.73 -18.66
CA VAL A 855 9.66 8.74 -19.36
C VAL A 855 9.49 7.48 -20.21
N LYS A 856 10.50 7.11 -20.99
CA LYS A 856 10.47 5.90 -21.82
C LYS A 856 10.36 4.64 -20.97
N SER A 857 11.12 4.55 -19.87
CA SER A 857 11.04 3.45 -18.91
C SER A 857 9.64 3.31 -18.30
N ALA A 858 9.08 4.39 -17.75
CA ALA A 858 7.76 4.35 -17.11
C ALA A 858 6.62 4.07 -18.11
N SER A 859 6.77 4.48 -19.37
CA SER A 859 5.79 4.21 -20.44
C SER A 859 5.68 2.73 -20.81
N LEU A 860 6.57 1.86 -20.32
CA LEU A 860 6.47 0.41 -20.45
C LEU A 860 5.48 -0.22 -19.47
N ALA A 861 5.08 0.49 -18.40
CA ALA A 861 4.15 -0.01 -17.38
C ALA A 861 2.85 -0.60 -17.96
N PRO A 862 2.10 0.09 -18.86
CA PRO A 862 0.87 -0.45 -19.44
C PRO A 862 1.06 -1.67 -20.36
N LYS A 863 2.30 -1.98 -20.77
CA LYS A 863 2.61 -3.08 -21.69
C LYS A 863 3.00 -4.39 -20.97
N GLN A 864 3.07 -4.37 -19.65
CA GLN A 864 3.49 -5.53 -18.86
C GLN A 864 2.47 -6.66 -18.90
N ASP A 865 2.92 -7.90 -18.73
CA ASP A 865 2.14 -9.14 -18.85
C ASP A 865 1.08 -9.35 -17.75
N ARG A 866 0.62 -8.29 -17.08
CA ARG A 866 -0.40 -8.34 -16.02
C ARG A 866 -1.77 -8.02 -16.59
N MET A 867 -2.34 -6.85 -16.28
CA MET A 867 -3.55 -6.35 -16.93
C MET A 867 -3.15 -5.45 -18.11
N PRO A 868 -3.57 -5.72 -19.35
CA PRO A 868 -3.13 -4.94 -20.51
C PRO A 868 -3.68 -3.52 -20.41
N GLY A 869 -2.80 -2.53 -20.53
CA GLY A 869 -3.13 -1.11 -20.31
C GLY A 869 -3.11 -0.67 -18.83
N GLY A 870 -2.80 -1.57 -17.89
CA GLY A 870 -2.71 -1.28 -16.46
C GLY A 870 -1.37 -0.64 -16.06
N PHE A 871 -1.40 0.46 -15.31
CA PHE A 871 -0.19 1.09 -14.77
C PHE A 871 0.28 0.36 -13.50
N VAL A 872 1.16 -0.62 -13.69
CA VAL A 872 1.73 -1.44 -12.63
C VAL A 872 2.61 -0.62 -11.67
N GLU A 873 2.83 -1.18 -10.48
CA GLU A 873 3.78 -0.62 -9.51
C GLU A 873 5.26 -0.85 -9.90
N VAL A 874 5.55 -2.04 -10.42
CA VAL A 874 6.91 -2.52 -10.74
C VAL A 874 6.91 -3.24 -12.09
N ILE A 875 7.93 -2.99 -12.90
CA ILE A 875 8.20 -3.59 -14.22
C ILE A 875 9.44 -4.53 -14.10
N PRO A 876 9.67 -5.66 -14.84
CA PRO A 876 8.91 -6.90 -15.15
C PRO A 876 9.51 -8.26 -14.61
N PRO A 877 8.68 -9.29 -14.28
CA PRO A 877 7.36 -9.14 -13.69
C PRO A 877 7.48 -9.06 -12.16
N GLY A 878 7.18 -7.88 -11.61
CA GLY A 878 7.07 -7.67 -10.17
C GLY A 878 5.73 -8.15 -9.61
N LYS A 879 5.70 -8.67 -8.37
CA LYS A 879 4.52 -9.27 -7.70
C LYS A 879 3.71 -8.26 -6.84
N SER A 880 3.36 -7.08 -7.36
CA SER A 880 2.58 -6.07 -6.58
C SER A 880 1.20 -5.73 -7.19
N ASN A 881 0.79 -4.46 -7.23
CA ASN A 881 -0.46 -4.01 -7.87
C ASN A 881 -0.33 -3.88 -9.39
N PHE A 882 -1.40 -4.19 -10.11
CA PHE A 882 -1.47 -4.08 -11.58
C PHE A 882 -2.13 -2.76 -12.05
N ILE A 883 -2.79 -2.02 -11.15
CA ILE A 883 -3.10 -0.59 -11.27
C ILE A 883 -2.73 0.05 -9.96
N GLN A 884 -1.95 1.13 -9.97
CA GLN A 884 -1.45 1.74 -8.75
C GLN A 884 -1.34 3.27 -8.86
N LEU A 885 -1.99 3.97 -7.92
CA LEU A 885 -2.14 5.43 -7.88
C LEU A 885 -0.78 6.14 -7.90
N TRP A 886 0.15 5.73 -7.03
CA TRP A 886 1.50 6.31 -6.95
C TRP A 886 2.38 6.07 -8.20
N SER A 887 1.94 5.22 -9.14
CA SER A 887 2.59 5.04 -10.44
C SER A 887 1.99 5.98 -11.48
N VAL A 888 0.66 6.15 -11.42
CA VAL A 888 -0.10 6.89 -12.43
C VAL A 888 0.03 8.40 -12.23
N GLY A 889 -0.22 8.88 -11.02
CA GLY A 889 -0.18 10.31 -10.70
C GLY A 889 1.19 10.94 -11.00
N PRO A 890 2.28 10.40 -10.43
CA PRO A 890 3.64 10.89 -10.71
C PRO A 890 4.08 10.74 -12.17
N PHE A 891 3.56 9.77 -12.94
CA PHE A 891 3.86 9.68 -14.37
C PHE A 891 3.29 10.87 -15.14
N ILE A 892 2.03 11.23 -14.84
CA ILE A 892 1.39 12.42 -15.41
C ILE A 892 2.14 13.68 -14.97
N ASP A 893 2.53 13.75 -13.70
CA ASP A 893 3.26 14.90 -13.16
C ASP A 893 4.64 15.08 -13.82
N MET A 894 5.37 13.99 -14.03
CA MET A 894 6.64 13.97 -14.77
C MET A 894 6.47 14.52 -16.20
N LEU A 895 5.35 14.23 -16.87
CA LEU A 895 5.08 14.78 -18.21
C LEU A 895 4.69 16.25 -18.16
N VAL A 896 3.78 16.65 -17.25
CA VAL A 896 3.24 18.02 -17.21
C VAL A 896 4.23 19.00 -16.60
N GLN A 897 4.69 18.75 -15.36
CA GLN A 897 5.60 19.64 -14.64
C GLN A 897 7.07 19.38 -14.97
N GLY A 898 7.43 18.14 -15.34
CA GLY A 898 8.79 17.81 -15.77
C GLY A 898 9.04 18.20 -17.22
N LEU A 899 8.55 17.39 -18.17
CA LEU A 899 8.81 17.55 -19.60
C LEU A 899 8.20 18.84 -20.17
N GLY A 900 6.94 19.13 -19.85
CA GLY A 900 6.25 20.37 -20.23
C GLY A 900 6.70 21.60 -19.44
N GLY A 901 7.30 21.39 -18.26
CA GLY A 901 7.78 22.46 -17.40
C GLY A 901 6.68 23.41 -16.93
N ILE A 902 5.44 22.91 -16.76
CA ILE A 902 4.29 23.71 -16.36
C ILE A 902 4.25 23.85 -14.84
N GLU A 903 4.56 25.04 -14.30
CA GLU A 903 4.38 25.31 -12.87
C GLU A 903 3.24 26.32 -12.67
N PRO A 904 2.08 25.90 -12.13
CA PRO A 904 0.92 26.78 -12.00
C PRO A 904 1.01 27.70 -10.76
N ASN A 905 0.33 28.83 -10.85
CA ASN A 905 -0.05 29.68 -9.72
C ASN A 905 -1.41 30.31 -10.05
N ALA A 906 -2.45 29.51 -9.87
CA ALA A 906 -3.82 29.86 -10.22
C ALA A 906 -4.33 31.12 -9.49
N ASP A 907 -3.98 31.32 -8.22
CA ASP A 907 -4.46 32.49 -7.45
C ASP A 907 -3.97 33.82 -8.04
N GLN A 908 -2.79 33.80 -8.66
CA GLN A 908 -2.18 34.98 -9.28
C GLN A 908 -2.40 35.05 -10.80
N ASN A 909 -3.18 34.13 -11.39
CA ASN A 909 -3.36 34.00 -12.84
C ASN A 909 -2.02 33.83 -13.58
N LYS A 910 -1.04 33.17 -12.93
CA LYS A 910 0.33 33.01 -13.43
C LYS A 910 0.68 31.56 -13.71
N VAL A 911 1.47 31.33 -14.75
CA VAL A 911 2.05 30.02 -15.03
C VAL A 911 3.49 30.16 -15.52
N ILE A 912 4.38 29.30 -15.03
CA ILE A 912 5.71 29.13 -15.62
C ILE A 912 5.61 28.04 -16.68
N ILE A 913 6.19 28.27 -17.86
CA ILE A 913 6.30 27.27 -18.92
C ILE A 913 7.77 27.14 -19.28
N SER A 914 8.36 26.00 -18.93
CA SER A 914 9.78 25.70 -19.20
C SER A 914 9.98 24.33 -19.87
N PRO A 915 9.53 24.19 -21.12
CA PRO A 915 9.48 22.92 -21.80
C PRO A 915 10.87 22.43 -22.17
N SER A 916 11.04 21.12 -22.29
CA SER A 916 12.29 20.48 -22.71
C SER A 916 12.08 19.65 -23.98
N LEU A 917 13.01 19.74 -24.93
CA LEU A 917 13.11 18.84 -26.10
C LEU A 917 14.39 18.00 -25.99
N PRO A 918 14.35 16.86 -25.27
CA PRO A 918 15.46 15.91 -25.23
C PRO A 918 15.69 15.26 -26.59
N SER A 919 16.83 14.59 -26.74
CA SER A 919 17.24 13.89 -27.95
C SER A 919 16.20 12.84 -28.34
N GLY A 920 15.76 12.89 -29.59
CA GLY A 920 14.71 12.02 -30.13
C GLY A 920 13.28 12.54 -29.94
N LEU A 921 13.08 13.68 -29.26
CA LEU A 921 11.78 14.36 -29.18
C LEU A 921 11.80 15.64 -30.02
N SER A 922 11.05 15.67 -31.11
CA SER A 922 11.00 16.83 -32.02
C SER A 922 9.87 17.81 -31.67
N GLU A 923 8.81 17.32 -31.02
CA GLU A 923 7.67 18.12 -30.62
C GLU A 923 6.92 17.53 -29.42
N LEU A 924 6.29 18.42 -28.66
CA LEU A 924 5.30 18.10 -27.64
C LEU A 924 4.20 19.16 -27.61
N SER A 925 3.01 18.77 -27.16
CA SER A 925 1.88 19.68 -26.99
C SER A 925 0.97 19.23 -25.86
N PHE A 926 0.40 20.21 -25.18
CA PHE A 926 -0.69 20.02 -24.23
C PHE A 926 -1.89 20.87 -24.66
N GLU A 927 -3.04 20.23 -24.79
CA GLU A 927 -4.30 20.90 -25.11
C GLU A 927 -5.23 20.91 -23.90
N ARG A 928 -5.90 22.05 -23.71
CA ARG A 928 -6.90 22.31 -22.67
C ARG A 928 -6.43 22.06 -21.23
N LEU A 929 -5.17 22.35 -20.90
CA LEU A 929 -4.70 22.36 -19.51
C LEU A 929 -5.58 23.29 -18.68
N GLN A 930 -5.94 22.84 -17.47
CA GLN A 930 -6.80 23.56 -16.55
C GLN A 930 -5.98 24.11 -15.38
N MET A 931 -6.13 25.40 -15.10
CA MET A 931 -5.49 26.07 -13.95
C MET A 931 -6.43 27.16 -13.43
N GLY A 932 -7.05 26.94 -12.27
CA GLY A 932 -8.12 27.80 -11.75
C GLY A 932 -9.22 27.99 -12.79
N GLU A 933 -9.54 29.24 -13.12
CA GLU A 933 -10.51 29.58 -14.17
C GLU A 933 -9.93 29.50 -15.58
N HIS A 934 -8.61 29.32 -15.72
CA HIS A 934 -7.95 29.30 -17.01
C HIS A 934 -8.01 27.92 -17.66
N THR A 935 -8.34 27.92 -18.95
CA THR A 935 -8.06 26.81 -19.87
C THR A 935 -7.09 27.31 -20.93
N PHE A 936 -5.90 26.70 -21.02
CA PHE A 936 -4.88 27.10 -22.00
C PHE A 936 -4.24 25.88 -22.66
N SER A 937 -3.47 26.12 -23.70
CA SER A 937 -2.76 25.08 -24.44
C SER A 937 -1.42 25.61 -24.88
N PHE A 938 -0.46 24.71 -25.01
CA PHE A 938 0.80 25.08 -25.64
C PHE A 938 1.36 23.94 -26.47
N SER A 939 2.09 24.29 -27.51
CA SER A 939 2.88 23.38 -28.32
C SER A 939 4.31 23.88 -28.37
N HIS A 940 5.27 22.97 -28.30
CA HIS A 940 6.69 23.27 -28.35
C HIS A 940 7.35 22.33 -29.36
N ARG A 941 7.90 22.88 -30.44
CA ARG A 941 8.36 22.10 -31.61
C ARG A 941 9.65 22.65 -32.20
N ARG A 942 10.52 21.75 -32.63
CA ARG A 942 11.67 22.06 -33.47
C ARG A 942 11.23 22.28 -34.92
N ARG A 943 11.74 23.32 -35.57
CA ARG A 943 11.58 23.64 -36.99
C ARG A 943 12.94 24.03 -37.56
N GLU A 944 13.56 23.16 -38.35
CA GLU A 944 14.87 23.44 -38.97
C GLU A 944 15.91 23.93 -37.92
N GLU A 945 16.34 25.19 -38.04
CA GLU A 945 17.31 25.87 -37.16
C GLU A 945 16.65 26.67 -36.03
N MET A 946 15.36 26.47 -35.75
CA MET A 946 14.64 27.19 -34.68
C MET A 946 13.75 26.27 -33.85
N ILE A 947 13.40 26.74 -32.65
CA ILE A 947 12.38 26.14 -31.79
C ILE A 947 11.26 27.15 -31.61
N GLU A 948 10.03 26.67 -31.78
CA GLU A 948 8.79 27.44 -31.71
C GLU A 948 7.92 26.92 -30.56
N THR A 949 7.53 27.84 -29.67
CA THR A 949 6.47 27.62 -28.68
C THR A 949 5.25 28.44 -29.07
N VAL A 950 4.08 27.82 -29.12
CA VAL A 950 2.80 28.52 -29.29
C VAL A 950 1.99 28.33 -28.02
N ILE A 951 1.47 29.41 -27.45
CA ILE A 951 0.63 29.42 -26.26
C ILE A 951 -0.73 29.99 -26.65
N ARG A 952 -1.80 29.28 -26.34
CA ARG A 952 -3.18 29.70 -26.61
C ARG A 952 -3.96 29.72 -25.31
N HIS A 953 -4.61 30.84 -25.03
CA HIS A 953 -5.51 30.99 -23.90
C HIS A 953 -6.95 30.86 -24.39
N HIS A 954 -7.64 29.78 -24.00
CA HIS A 954 -8.99 29.48 -24.48
C HIS A 954 -10.06 30.15 -23.63
N GLN A 955 -9.95 30.06 -22.31
CA GLN A 955 -10.95 30.52 -21.35
C GLN A 955 -10.26 31.06 -20.09
N GLY A 956 -10.84 32.08 -19.48
CA GLY A 956 -10.40 32.74 -18.25
C GLY A 956 -11.14 34.06 -18.05
N SER A 957 -11.18 34.58 -16.83
CA SER A 957 -11.79 35.89 -16.52
C SER A 957 -10.84 37.08 -16.74
N VAL A 958 -9.54 36.84 -16.67
CA VAL A 958 -8.45 37.82 -16.84
C VAL A 958 -7.36 37.26 -17.75
N PRO A 959 -6.42 38.08 -18.26
CA PRO A 959 -5.27 37.58 -19.02
C PRO A 959 -4.45 36.55 -18.23
N LEU A 960 -3.87 35.59 -18.94
CA LEU A 960 -2.94 34.61 -18.38
C LEU A 960 -1.52 35.20 -18.41
N GLU A 961 -0.87 35.29 -17.26
CA GLU A 961 0.50 35.76 -17.14
C GLU A 961 1.48 34.59 -17.22
N VAL A 962 2.25 34.53 -18.29
CA VAL A 962 3.19 33.43 -18.55
C VAL A 962 4.62 33.90 -18.32
N ARG A 963 5.37 33.19 -17.47
CA ARG A 963 6.83 33.28 -17.45
C ARG A 963 7.39 32.13 -18.29
N PHE A 964 7.92 32.44 -19.46
CA PHE A 964 8.51 31.46 -20.35
C PHE A 964 10.02 31.34 -20.08
N CYS A 965 10.51 30.12 -19.86
CA CYS A 965 11.90 29.88 -19.45
C CYS A 965 12.56 28.79 -20.29
N ILE A 966 13.83 28.99 -20.65
CA ILE A 966 14.71 27.99 -21.25
C ILE A 966 15.84 27.66 -20.28
N LYS A 967 16.08 26.37 -20.06
CA LYS A 967 17.10 25.84 -19.14
C LYS A 967 18.40 25.55 -19.89
N ASN A 968 19.54 25.79 -19.25
CA ASN A 968 20.90 25.48 -19.73
C ASN A 968 21.32 26.20 -21.02
N GLU A 969 20.63 27.28 -21.41
CA GLU A 969 20.98 28.07 -22.58
C GLU A 969 21.01 29.56 -22.23
N ASP A 970 22.08 30.23 -22.66
CA ASP A 970 22.26 31.68 -22.57
C ASP A 970 21.73 32.31 -23.87
N ILE A 971 20.49 32.81 -23.81
CA ILE A 971 19.76 33.34 -24.95
C ILE A 971 19.39 34.77 -24.62
N ASN A 972 20.11 35.76 -25.16
CA ASN A 972 19.89 37.17 -24.85
C ASN A 972 18.57 37.74 -25.41
N THR A 973 18.09 37.21 -26.54
CA THR A 973 16.86 37.68 -27.19
C THR A 973 16.05 36.53 -27.77
N MET A 974 14.73 36.67 -27.73
CA MET A 974 13.77 35.75 -28.36
C MET A 974 12.74 36.56 -29.15
N LEU A 975 12.13 35.95 -30.16
CA LEU A 975 11.04 36.58 -30.91
C LEU A 975 9.70 36.23 -30.26
N VAL A 976 8.91 37.24 -29.87
CA VAL A 976 7.52 37.09 -29.43
C VAL A 976 6.61 37.75 -30.48
N ASP A 977 5.76 36.95 -31.13
CA ASP A 977 4.93 37.36 -32.27
C ASP A 977 5.71 38.07 -33.38
N GLY A 978 6.97 37.64 -33.60
CA GLY A 978 7.88 38.20 -34.59
C GLY A 978 8.64 39.46 -34.14
N GLN A 979 8.42 39.94 -32.92
CA GLN A 979 9.16 41.07 -32.34
C GLN A 979 10.26 40.58 -31.42
N GLU A 980 11.45 41.16 -31.52
CA GLU A 980 12.57 40.82 -30.64
C GLU A 980 12.34 41.35 -29.23
N VAL A 981 12.46 40.46 -28.24
CA VAL A 981 12.27 40.75 -26.81
C VAL A 981 13.53 40.30 -26.08
N THR A 982 14.10 41.20 -25.27
CA THR A 982 15.23 40.90 -24.40
C THR A 982 14.81 39.93 -23.30
N THR A 983 15.62 38.90 -23.09
CA THR A 983 15.41 37.94 -22.01
C THR A 983 16.17 38.39 -20.76
N THR A 984 15.81 37.81 -19.62
CA THR A 984 16.64 37.85 -18.42
C THR A 984 17.44 36.54 -18.34
N VAL A 985 18.77 36.62 -18.34
CA VAL A 985 19.65 35.47 -18.18
C VAL A 985 20.26 35.50 -16.79
N ASN A 986 19.97 34.47 -15.98
CA ASN A 986 20.50 34.36 -14.61
C ASN A 986 20.76 32.90 -14.25
N ARG A 987 21.56 32.68 -13.21
CA ARG A 987 21.66 31.37 -12.57
C ARG A 987 20.43 31.15 -11.68
N HIS A 988 19.67 30.08 -11.91
CA HIS A 988 18.48 29.78 -11.13
C HIS A 988 18.87 29.60 -9.65
N PRO A 989 18.30 30.38 -8.71
CA PRO A 989 18.80 30.46 -7.34
C PRO A 989 18.72 29.15 -6.57
N THR A 990 17.72 28.33 -6.87
CA THR A 990 17.47 27.05 -6.17
C THR A 990 17.93 25.80 -6.93
N LEU A 991 18.08 25.88 -8.25
CA LEU A 991 18.32 24.71 -9.13
C LEU A 991 19.67 24.79 -9.84
N GLY A 992 20.32 25.96 -9.82
CA GLY A 992 21.74 26.14 -10.16
C GLY A 992 22.07 26.18 -11.65
N TYR A 993 21.13 25.88 -12.54
CA TYR A 993 21.31 25.97 -13.98
C TYR A 993 21.21 27.43 -14.49
N ILE A 994 21.71 27.69 -15.70
CA ILE A 994 21.51 28.96 -16.40
C ILE A 994 20.09 28.98 -16.97
N GLU A 995 19.31 29.99 -16.63
CA GLU A 995 17.93 30.19 -17.07
C GLU A 995 17.84 31.47 -17.91
N SER A 996 17.32 31.34 -19.13
CA SER A 996 16.90 32.47 -19.96
C SER A 996 15.39 32.60 -19.91
N ALA A 997 14.86 33.73 -19.43
CA ALA A 997 13.42 33.91 -19.18
C ALA A 997 12.85 35.22 -19.72
N LEU A 998 11.55 35.21 -20.06
CA LEU A 998 10.78 36.41 -20.39
C LEU A 998 9.33 36.27 -19.89
N ASN A 999 8.64 37.40 -19.70
CA ASN A 999 7.24 37.43 -19.27
C ASN A 999 6.33 37.78 -20.46
N ILE A 1000 5.20 37.08 -20.57
CA ILE A 1000 4.23 37.22 -21.65
C ILE A 1000 2.84 37.27 -21.04
N THR A 1001 2.10 38.34 -21.31
CA THR A 1001 0.66 38.41 -21.05
C THR A 1001 -0.09 37.82 -22.24
N VAL A 1002 -0.95 36.82 -21.99
CA VAL A 1002 -1.78 36.15 -23.00
C VAL A 1002 -3.26 36.47 -22.74
N PRO A 1003 -3.86 37.43 -23.46
CA PRO A 1003 -5.28 37.74 -23.32
C PRO A 1003 -6.19 36.53 -23.61
N VAL A 1004 -7.40 36.52 -23.06
CA VAL A 1004 -8.39 35.47 -23.29
C VAL A 1004 -8.73 35.40 -24.79
N GLY A 1005 -8.71 34.19 -25.36
CA GLY A 1005 -8.92 33.95 -26.79
C GLY A 1005 -7.69 34.25 -27.67
N ALA A 1006 -6.59 34.75 -27.10
CA ALA A 1006 -5.40 35.10 -27.86
C ALA A 1006 -4.41 33.93 -27.99
N ILE A 1007 -3.50 34.09 -28.95
CA ILE A 1007 -2.37 33.20 -29.20
C ILE A 1007 -1.10 34.03 -29.13
N LYS A 1008 -0.07 33.50 -28.47
CA LYS A 1008 1.28 34.05 -28.43
C LYS A 1008 2.28 33.04 -28.96
N LYS A 1009 3.19 33.51 -29.81
CA LYS A 1009 4.22 32.67 -30.43
C LYS A 1009 5.60 33.14 -29.98
N VAL A 1010 6.35 32.25 -29.33
CA VAL A 1010 7.74 32.46 -28.94
C VAL A 1010 8.65 31.65 -29.86
N VAL A 1011 9.67 32.29 -30.42
CA VAL A 1011 10.65 31.64 -31.29
C VAL A 1011 12.05 31.96 -30.80
N ARG A 1012 12.89 30.93 -30.74
CA ARG A 1012 14.33 31.05 -30.54
C ARG A 1012 15.09 30.33 -31.66
N GLN A 1013 16.24 30.88 -32.04
CA GLN A 1013 17.17 30.19 -32.94
C GLN A 1013 17.93 29.13 -32.17
N LEU A 1014 18.25 28.02 -32.84
CA LEU A 1014 19.21 27.02 -32.37
C LEU A 1014 20.60 27.58 -32.64
N THR A 1015 21.43 27.68 -31.61
CA THR A 1015 22.85 27.97 -31.81
C THR A 1015 23.55 26.70 -32.29
N SER A 1016 24.54 26.83 -33.18
CA SER A 1016 25.26 25.71 -33.80
C SER A 1016 26.08 24.82 -32.84
N ALA A 1017 25.90 24.98 -31.52
CA ALA A 1017 26.70 24.38 -30.46
C ALA A 1017 25.91 23.48 -29.48
N ASN A 1018 24.59 23.33 -29.60
CA ASN A 1018 23.76 22.54 -28.67
C ASN A 1018 22.84 21.53 -29.36
#